data_AF-A0A158PD62-F1
#
_entry.id   AF-A0A158PD62-F1
#
_cell.length_a   1.000
_cell.length_b   1.000
_cell.length_c   1.000
_cell.angle_alpha   90.00
_cell.angle_beta   90.00
_cell.angle_gamma   90.00
#
_symmetry.space_group_name_H-M   'P 1'
#
loop_
_entity.id
_entity.type
_entity.pdbx_description
1 polymer ?
#
loop_
_entity_poly.entity_id
_entity_poly.type
_entity_poly.pdbx_seq_one_letter_code
_entity_poly.pdbx_strand_id
1 'polypeptide(L)'
;MSGDDGSTTSALELARRAVAFDRAQRFEEAIYCYGEAADRLIRLVQAKKATKPQNRILLEKAEFTCLKAQLLDDSKHADLAIDLYSETVQLCIGASKDCEDEELRSKLRTLANNALERVEFLRNQQKSDLTEILPDVPSDVLAITSNINGRKYVPFLSVDLKENFNYSIPFSDKDGKLSLTKKQKNRLKAWLRPHEIFGEPKLIDNIDSGTIKQTVISDCSFVASLSVAARYERRFGKQIITSIIYPQNKAGLPVYNPAGKYMVKFHINGVWRKVIIDDYLPTGESCELLCSYSQNKGELWVSLLEKAYLKVMGGYNFPGSNSNIDLHALTGWIPDRISIKKDSLDFDGNQVFEKLLSRFHRGDCLITLATGKLSAETCERAGLVECHAYAVLDLRKIDGKRLLMVKNPWTHLRWKGRYSENDVVSWSPTLCERLDYNPSMAKSKDDGVFWIDFESVCHFFDVFYVNWNPSLFPFTYGLHAAWNSCNGPVKDLYSVADNPQYSLEVFNKTTSAVWILLTRHITDISDFADNKEYITVMVYKSGKKIYIPVDPKPLYEGVRINSPHYLCQMVITEQGTLKYTLVVAQYEKMNTIYYTLRVFSSSQFTLRPIKTQYNVKKTVTGEWKGRTAGGCGNGPSRESWNNNPLYEINLGESSDQNLLLIDLKGPKEYSVGFEMRQVSSARNIAFDKKDSGVFRWDIVFRTYYNFPKYLFERYCGDLTYFGPGYNVIALEKVPAGAGQEGPFILKVEASCEFLIKKIQ
;
A
#
# COMPACT_ATOMS: atom_id res chain seq x y z
N MET A 1 34.77 52.38 42.25
CA MET A 1 34.22 51.27 43.05
C MET A 1 34.60 51.50 44.50
N SER A 2 33.68 52.05 45.28
CA SER A 2 33.82 52.11 46.75
C SER A 2 32.40 52.12 47.32
N GLY A 3 31.94 50.93 47.72
CA GLY A 3 30.63 50.73 48.34
C GLY A 3 29.86 49.52 47.82
N ASP A 4 30.39 48.30 47.99
CA ASP A 4 29.53 47.09 48.04
C ASP A 4 30.21 45.84 48.66
N ASP A 5 31.29 46.00 49.42
CA ASP A 5 32.10 44.86 49.89
C ASP A 5 31.48 44.11 51.10
N GLY A 6 30.39 44.63 51.66
CA GLY A 6 29.70 44.02 52.81
C GLY A 6 28.63 42.99 52.44
N SER A 7 27.95 43.16 51.29
CA SER A 7 26.79 42.35 50.90
C SER A 7 27.20 41.01 50.27
N THR A 8 28.24 41.03 49.43
CA THR A 8 28.79 39.84 48.75
C THR A 8 29.49 38.91 49.73
N THR A 9 30.24 39.48 50.68
CA THR A 9 30.93 38.74 51.76
C THR A 9 29.93 38.03 52.68
N SER A 10 28.79 38.66 52.96
CA SER A 10 27.69 38.08 53.75
C SER A 10 27.03 36.85 53.10
N ALA A 11 26.83 36.86 51.77
CA ALA A 11 26.21 35.72 51.07
C ALA A 11 27.15 34.50 51.01
N LEU A 12 28.46 34.74 50.81
CA LEU A 12 29.47 33.70 50.77
C LEU A 12 29.64 33.01 52.15
N GLU A 13 29.53 33.78 53.22
CA GLU A 13 29.66 33.28 54.60
C GLU A 13 28.44 32.43 55.02
N LEU A 14 27.23 32.82 54.58
CA LEU A 14 26.02 32.01 54.74
C LEU A 14 26.09 30.70 53.95
N ALA A 15 26.61 30.72 52.73
CA ALA A 15 26.81 29.51 51.93
C ALA A 15 27.85 28.56 52.57
N ARG A 16 28.94 29.09 53.14
CA ARG A 16 29.93 28.28 53.87
C ARG A 16 29.36 27.65 55.14
N ARG A 17 28.52 28.37 55.89
CA ARG A 17 27.80 27.81 57.04
C ARG A 17 26.79 26.75 56.63
N ALA A 18 26.09 26.94 55.52
CA ALA A 18 25.16 25.95 54.97
C ALA A 18 25.87 24.63 54.65
N VAL A 19 27.02 24.68 53.97
CA VAL A 19 27.85 23.50 53.66
C VAL A 19 28.37 22.81 54.92
N ALA A 20 28.71 23.57 55.98
CA ALA A 20 29.12 23.00 57.25
C ALA A 20 27.97 22.29 57.98
N PHE A 21 26.75 22.85 57.97
CA PHE A 21 25.56 22.20 58.52
C PHE A 21 25.14 20.96 57.73
N ASP A 22 25.23 21.02 56.40
CA ASP A 22 24.92 19.92 55.50
C ASP A 22 25.87 18.72 55.72
N ARG A 23 27.19 18.98 55.85
CA ARG A 23 28.17 17.96 56.21
C ARG A 23 27.98 17.38 57.61
N ALA A 24 27.37 18.15 58.51
CA ALA A 24 27.01 17.70 59.86
C ALA A 24 25.61 17.06 59.94
N GLN A 25 24.96 16.78 58.80
CA GLN A 25 23.62 16.20 58.68
C GLN A 25 22.49 17.02 59.33
N ARG A 26 22.69 18.33 59.45
CA ARG A 26 21.72 19.29 59.98
C ARG A 26 20.97 19.97 58.84
N PHE A 27 20.09 19.21 58.21
CA PHE A 27 19.55 19.54 56.88
C PHE A 27 18.57 20.71 56.88
N GLU A 28 17.72 20.88 57.89
CA GLU A 28 16.78 22.02 57.94
C GLU A 28 17.50 23.37 58.01
N GLU A 29 18.57 23.42 58.80
CA GLU A 29 19.37 24.64 58.99
C GLU A 29 20.26 24.90 57.76
N ALA A 30 20.75 23.84 57.12
CA ALA A 30 21.45 23.93 55.85
C ALA A 30 20.53 24.48 54.74
N ILE A 31 19.30 23.95 54.62
CA ILE A 31 18.31 24.40 53.63
C ILE A 31 17.96 25.87 53.85
N TYR A 32 17.74 26.30 55.10
CA TYR A 32 17.47 27.70 55.41
C TYR A 32 18.64 28.61 54.99
N CYS A 33 19.88 28.24 55.33
CA CYS A 33 21.05 29.04 54.98
C CYS A 33 21.34 29.04 53.46
N TYR A 34 21.11 27.93 52.76
CA TYR A 34 21.22 27.88 51.29
C TYR A 34 20.17 28.78 50.62
N GLY A 35 18.93 28.76 51.12
CA GLY A 35 17.84 29.60 50.64
C GLY A 35 18.17 31.10 50.77
N GLU A 36 18.57 31.54 51.96
CA GLU A 36 18.93 32.95 52.20
C GLU A 36 20.16 33.41 51.38
N ALA A 37 21.17 32.55 51.22
CA ALA A 37 22.34 32.88 50.41
C ALA A 37 21.97 33.05 48.92
N ALA A 38 21.10 32.17 48.40
CA ALA A 38 20.60 32.25 47.03
C ALA A 38 19.78 33.53 46.79
N ASP A 39 18.90 33.87 47.73
CA ASP A 39 18.02 35.04 47.63
C ASP A 39 18.83 36.36 47.61
N ARG A 40 19.90 36.44 48.40
CA ARG A 40 20.81 37.60 48.41
C ARG A 40 21.64 37.69 47.14
N LEU A 41 22.11 36.57 46.60
CA LEU A 41 22.79 36.53 45.31
C LEU A 41 21.86 36.97 44.17
N ILE A 42 20.59 36.55 44.20
CA ILE A 42 19.58 36.97 43.23
C ILE A 42 19.37 38.49 43.30
N ARG A 43 19.26 39.07 44.50
CA ARG A 43 19.13 40.53 44.66
C ARG A 43 20.37 41.29 44.17
N LEU A 44 21.57 40.77 44.41
CA LEU A 44 22.82 41.36 43.89
C LEU A 44 22.92 41.28 42.36
N VAL A 45 22.47 40.18 41.76
CA VAL A 45 22.39 40.00 40.31
C VAL A 45 21.33 40.93 39.70
N GLN A 46 20.21 41.15 40.39
CA GLN A 46 19.17 42.08 39.96
C GLN A 46 19.62 43.55 40.07
N ALA A 47 20.38 43.91 41.11
CA ALA A 47 20.92 45.25 41.31
C ALA A 47 22.00 45.65 40.27
N LYS A 48 22.66 44.66 39.63
CA LYS A 48 23.68 44.88 38.59
C LYS A 48 23.16 44.89 37.14
N LYS A 49 21.85 44.98 36.90
CA LYS A 49 21.31 45.04 35.53
C LYS A 49 21.59 46.39 34.85
N ALA A 50 22.74 46.49 34.19
CA ALA A 50 22.84 47.25 32.95
C ALA A 50 21.88 46.60 31.92
N THR A 51 20.98 47.39 31.36
CA THR A 51 19.99 46.94 30.37
C THR A 51 20.70 46.49 29.10
N LYS A 52 20.86 45.17 28.92
CA LYS A 52 21.26 44.58 27.64
C LYS A 52 20.17 44.87 26.60
N PRO A 53 20.51 45.31 25.38
CA PRO A 53 19.53 45.55 24.33
C PRO A 53 18.78 44.24 24.00
N GLN A 54 17.47 44.35 23.79
CA GLN A 54 16.54 43.23 23.61
C GLN A 54 17.00 42.24 22.52
N ASN A 55 17.61 42.74 21.45
CA ASN A 55 18.12 41.95 20.34
C ASN A 55 19.26 41.00 20.74
N ARG A 56 20.06 41.39 21.73
CA ARG A 56 21.16 40.57 22.25
C ARG A 56 20.66 39.45 23.17
N ILE A 57 19.56 39.71 23.89
CA ILE A 57 18.86 38.70 24.70
C ILE A 57 18.20 37.65 23.81
N LEU A 58 17.61 38.09 22.69
CA LEU A 58 17.02 37.18 21.70
C LEU A 58 18.07 36.33 20.98
N LEU A 59 19.27 36.88 20.69
CA LEU A 59 20.39 36.10 20.17
C LEU A 59 20.85 35.04 21.17
N GLU A 60 21.11 35.41 22.44
CA GLU A 60 21.52 34.46 23.48
C GLU A 60 20.46 33.34 23.67
N LYS A 61 19.17 33.68 23.54
CA LYS A 61 18.07 32.70 23.56
C LYS A 61 18.10 31.78 22.35
N ALA A 62 18.31 32.31 21.14
CA ALA A 62 18.42 31.51 19.92
C ALA A 62 19.64 30.58 19.95
N GLU A 63 20.79 31.05 20.43
CA GLU A 63 22.00 30.25 20.61
C GLU A 63 21.79 29.11 21.61
N PHE A 64 21.12 29.39 22.73
CA PHE A 64 20.81 28.37 23.74
C PHE A 64 19.82 27.31 23.22
N THR A 65 18.77 27.72 22.50
CA THR A 65 17.82 26.79 21.88
C THR A 65 18.51 25.94 20.81
N CYS A 66 19.43 26.52 20.04
CA CYS A 66 20.23 25.80 19.05
C CYS A 66 21.14 24.75 19.71
N LEU A 67 21.77 25.10 20.84
CA LEU A 67 22.61 24.16 21.59
C LEU A 67 21.80 22.98 22.16
N LYS A 68 20.57 23.26 22.63
CA LYS A 68 19.65 22.20 23.08
C LYS A 68 19.22 21.29 21.92
N ALA A 69 19.01 21.86 20.74
CA ALA A 69 18.72 21.09 19.53
C ALA A 69 19.91 20.21 19.14
N GLN A 70 21.14 20.72 19.20
CA GLN A 70 22.38 19.95 18.95
C GLN A 70 22.55 18.77 19.93
N LEU A 71 22.29 18.97 21.23
CA LEU A 71 22.38 17.90 22.22
C LEU A 71 21.38 16.76 21.94
N LEU A 72 20.18 17.10 21.46
CA LEU A 72 19.15 16.12 21.10
C LEU A 72 19.46 15.44 19.77
N ASP A 73 20.05 16.16 18.82
CA ASP A 73 20.56 15.64 17.55
C ASP A 73 21.68 14.61 17.81
N ASP A 74 22.68 14.95 18.63
CA ASP A 74 23.76 14.05 19.04
C ASP A 74 23.24 12.81 19.81
N SER A 75 22.15 12.98 20.56
CA SER A 75 21.47 11.90 21.30
C SER A 75 20.47 11.10 20.45
N LYS A 76 20.40 11.33 19.13
CA LYS A 76 19.53 10.65 18.16
C LYS A 76 18.01 10.86 18.37
N HIS A 77 17.60 11.96 18.97
CA HIS A 77 16.19 12.34 19.13
C HIS A 77 15.77 13.35 18.03
N ALA A 78 15.74 12.87 16.78
CA ALA A 78 15.57 13.71 15.58
C ALA A 78 14.28 14.55 15.55
N ASP A 79 13.13 13.99 15.99
CA ASP A 79 11.85 14.72 15.99
C ASP A 79 11.89 15.98 16.88
N LEU A 80 12.38 15.81 18.11
CA LEU A 80 12.50 16.90 19.08
C LEU A 80 13.60 17.90 18.69
N ALA A 81 14.67 17.42 18.03
CA ALA A 81 15.72 18.28 17.49
C ALA A 81 15.20 19.16 16.34
N ILE A 82 14.38 18.62 15.43
CA ILE A 82 13.76 19.37 14.32
C ILE A 82 12.87 20.50 14.84
N ASP A 83 12.05 20.24 15.86
CA ASP A 83 11.17 21.24 16.46
C ASP A 83 11.98 22.40 17.07
N LEU A 84 13.06 22.09 17.80
CA LEU A 84 13.91 23.09 18.44
C LEU A 84 14.80 23.87 17.45
N TYR A 85 15.29 23.22 16.39
CA TYR A 85 15.96 23.94 15.30
C TYR A 85 14.98 24.86 14.56
N SER A 86 13.73 24.44 14.36
CA SER A 86 12.69 25.28 13.76
C SER A 86 12.34 26.48 14.64
N GLU A 87 12.27 26.29 15.97
CA GLU A 87 12.10 27.37 16.94
C GLU A 87 13.30 28.35 16.91
N THR A 88 14.52 27.83 16.79
CA THR A 88 15.74 28.65 16.63
C THR A 88 15.65 29.54 15.39
N VAL A 89 15.22 28.99 14.24
CA VAL A 89 15.03 29.78 13.01
C VAL A 89 13.99 30.88 13.21
N GLN A 90 12.85 30.58 13.86
CA GLN A 90 11.82 31.58 14.13
C GLN A 90 12.31 32.69 15.06
N LEU A 91 13.07 32.34 16.11
CA LEU A 91 13.67 33.31 17.03
C LEU A 91 14.69 34.20 16.30
N CYS A 92 15.52 33.64 15.42
CA CYS A 92 16.47 34.40 14.61
C CYS A 92 15.81 35.34 13.61
N ILE A 93 14.74 34.90 12.94
CA ILE A 93 13.97 35.74 11.99
C ILE A 93 13.27 36.88 12.75
N GLY A 94 12.67 36.58 13.90
CA GLY A 94 12.05 37.58 14.77
C GLY A 94 13.06 38.63 15.24
N ALA A 95 14.21 38.20 15.75
CA ALA A 95 15.26 39.09 16.22
C ALA A 95 15.92 39.90 15.08
N SER A 96 15.98 39.35 13.86
CA SER A 96 16.58 40.03 12.71
C SER A 96 15.71 41.15 12.13
N LYS A 97 14.38 41.13 12.34
CA LYS A 97 13.46 42.16 11.83
C LYS A 97 13.67 43.52 12.51
N ASP A 98 13.99 43.51 13.80
CA ASP A 98 14.06 44.72 14.64
C ASP A 98 15.51 45.09 15.04
N CYS A 99 16.51 44.55 14.34
CA CYS A 99 17.93 44.75 14.63
C CYS A 99 18.58 45.77 13.68
N GLU A 100 19.06 46.90 14.21
CA GLU A 100 19.78 47.93 13.45
C GLU A 100 21.30 47.67 13.34
N ASP A 101 21.84 46.76 14.17
CA ASP A 101 23.25 46.34 14.15
C ASP A 101 23.48 45.29 13.06
N GLU A 102 24.25 45.66 12.04
CA GLU A 102 24.50 44.82 10.86
C GLU A 102 25.38 43.59 11.18
N GLU A 103 26.28 43.69 12.17
CA GLU A 103 27.11 42.56 12.59
C GLU A 103 26.27 41.52 13.34
N LEU A 104 25.37 41.99 14.22
CA LEU A 104 24.44 41.13 14.96
C LEU A 104 23.43 40.46 14.02
N ARG A 105 22.93 41.20 13.03
CA ARG A 105 22.03 40.70 11.98
C ARG A 105 22.70 39.61 11.14
N SER A 106 23.98 39.76 10.82
CA SER A 106 24.78 38.74 10.11
C SER A 106 24.91 37.45 10.92
N LYS A 107 25.16 37.55 12.23
CA LYS A 107 25.24 36.38 13.14
C LYS A 107 23.91 35.63 13.24
N LEU A 108 22.80 36.36 13.39
CA LEU A 108 21.45 35.78 13.43
C LEU A 108 21.08 35.05 12.13
N ARG A 109 21.43 35.62 10.97
CA ARG A 109 21.23 34.96 9.66
C ARG A 109 22.05 33.69 9.51
N THR A 110 23.32 33.73 9.94
CA THR A 110 24.21 32.57 9.89
C THR A 110 23.66 31.43 10.76
N LEU A 111 23.24 31.75 11.99
CA LEU A 111 22.64 30.78 12.91
C LEU A 111 21.34 30.19 12.37
N ALA A 112 20.48 31.02 11.76
CA ALA A 112 19.24 30.57 11.12
C ALA A 112 19.49 29.64 9.93
N ASN A 113 20.44 29.99 9.05
CA ASN A 113 20.76 29.16 7.89
C ASN A 113 21.32 27.80 8.31
N ASN A 114 22.25 27.78 9.28
CA ASN A 114 22.81 26.52 9.80
C ASN A 114 21.73 25.62 10.44
N ALA A 115 20.81 26.22 11.21
CA ALA A 115 19.69 25.49 11.80
C ALA A 115 18.71 24.96 10.73
N LEU A 116 18.45 25.74 9.68
CA LEU A 116 17.58 25.36 8.58
C LEU A 116 18.18 24.21 7.74
N GLU A 117 19.45 24.31 7.37
CA GLU A 117 20.16 23.23 6.66
C GLU A 117 20.14 21.94 7.47
N ARG A 118 20.29 22.02 8.81
CA ARG A 118 20.22 20.85 9.67
C ARG A 118 18.80 20.27 9.77
N VAL A 119 17.76 21.10 9.81
CA VAL A 119 16.35 20.66 9.72
C VAL A 119 16.08 19.93 8.41
N GLU A 120 16.55 20.47 7.30
CA GLU A 120 16.39 19.83 5.99
C GLU A 120 17.16 18.51 5.91
N PHE A 121 18.38 18.47 6.45
CA PHE A 121 19.17 17.25 6.55
C PHE A 121 18.48 16.17 7.40
N LEU A 122 18.02 16.50 8.60
CA LEU A 122 17.34 15.56 9.50
C LEU A 122 15.99 15.10 8.93
N ARG A 123 15.24 15.99 8.26
CA ARG A 123 14.01 15.61 7.54
C ARG A 123 14.28 14.72 6.33
N ASN A 124 15.40 14.92 5.65
CA ASN A 124 15.82 14.08 4.52
C ASN A 124 16.32 12.72 5.01
N GLN A 125 17.02 12.65 6.15
CA GLN A 125 17.35 11.39 6.83
C GLN A 125 16.09 10.67 7.32
N GLN A 126 15.13 11.37 7.93
CA GLN A 126 13.84 10.77 8.27
C GLN A 126 13.04 10.35 7.03
N LYS A 127 13.15 11.06 5.91
CA LYS A 127 12.58 10.61 4.63
C LYS A 127 13.28 9.37 4.10
N SER A 128 14.60 9.23 4.21
CA SER A 128 15.31 7.99 3.85
C SER A 128 14.95 6.85 4.81
N ASP A 129 14.85 7.13 6.11
CA ASP A 129 14.46 6.17 7.14
C ASP A 129 12.97 5.80 7.04
N LEU A 130 12.10 6.68 6.53
CA LEU A 130 10.68 6.38 6.26
C LEU A 130 10.46 5.77 4.86
N THR A 131 11.43 5.88 3.94
CA THR A 131 11.35 5.23 2.61
C THR A 131 12.02 3.86 2.56
N GLU A 132 12.89 3.50 3.50
CA GLU A 132 13.46 2.15 3.61
C GLU A 132 13.72 1.75 5.08
N ILE A 133 12.68 1.32 5.81
CA ILE A 133 12.87 0.19 6.76
C ILE A 133 12.26 -1.03 6.10
N LEU A 134 12.98 -1.60 5.13
CA LEU A 134 12.95 -3.04 4.98
C LEU A 134 13.76 -3.56 6.17
N PRO A 135 13.17 -4.34 7.10
CA PRO A 135 13.99 -5.08 8.06
C PRO A 135 15.03 -5.86 7.27
N ASP A 136 16.26 -5.93 7.78
CA ASP A 136 17.41 -6.69 7.23
C ASP A 136 17.18 -8.23 7.16
N VAL A 137 15.92 -8.67 7.11
CA VAL A 137 15.50 -10.05 6.93
C VAL A 137 14.22 -10.03 6.07
N PRO A 138 14.14 -10.78 4.95
CA PRO A 138 12.87 -10.94 4.26
C PRO A 138 11.84 -11.52 5.24
N SER A 139 10.69 -10.87 5.38
CA SER A 139 9.48 -11.57 5.84
C SER A 139 9.40 -12.93 5.15
N ASP A 140 9.07 -14.01 5.87
CA ASP A 140 8.98 -15.37 5.30
C ASP A 140 8.21 -15.39 3.98
N VAL A 141 7.19 -14.53 3.86
CA VAL A 141 6.43 -14.31 2.63
C VAL A 141 7.31 -13.85 1.46
N LEU A 142 8.13 -12.81 1.65
CA LEU A 142 8.98 -12.27 0.58
C LEU A 142 10.08 -13.25 0.18
N ALA A 143 10.60 -14.05 1.12
CA ALA A 143 11.55 -15.12 0.82
C ALA A 143 10.91 -16.19 -0.08
N ILE A 144 9.72 -16.67 0.29
CA ILE A 144 8.95 -17.65 -0.49
C ILE A 144 8.63 -17.08 -1.88
N THR A 145 8.07 -15.88 -1.95
CA THR A 145 7.66 -15.25 -3.22
C THR A 145 8.80 -14.59 -4.00
N SER A 146 10.05 -14.84 -3.59
CA SER A 146 11.23 -14.58 -4.43
C SER A 146 11.41 -15.63 -5.51
N ASN A 147 10.82 -16.82 -5.36
CA ASN A 147 10.82 -17.82 -6.42
C ASN A 147 9.63 -17.57 -7.35
N ILE A 148 9.93 -17.20 -8.60
CA ILE A 148 8.93 -16.92 -9.65
C ILE A 148 9.35 -17.73 -10.87
N ASN A 149 8.48 -18.62 -11.36
CA ASN A 149 8.76 -19.49 -12.50
C ASN A 149 10.04 -20.34 -12.32
N GLY A 150 10.29 -20.81 -11.10
CA GLY A 150 11.49 -21.58 -10.76
C GLY A 150 12.79 -20.76 -10.72
N ARG A 151 12.71 -19.43 -10.88
CA ARG A 151 13.86 -18.50 -10.85
C ARG A 151 13.78 -17.61 -9.62
N LYS A 152 14.93 -17.34 -9.01
CA LYS A 152 15.02 -16.56 -7.78
C LYS A 152 15.27 -15.07 -8.07
N TYR A 153 14.30 -14.22 -7.74
CA TYR A 153 14.38 -12.75 -7.78
C TYR A 153 14.22 -12.19 -6.37
N VAL A 154 15.34 -11.91 -5.71
CA VAL A 154 15.33 -11.39 -4.34
C VAL A 154 15.01 -9.90 -4.29
N PRO A 155 14.50 -9.38 -3.15
CA PRO A 155 14.40 -7.94 -2.93
C PRO A 155 15.73 -7.24 -3.24
N PHE A 156 15.63 -6.07 -3.86
CA PHE A 156 16.76 -5.20 -4.12
C PHE A 156 17.18 -4.53 -2.81
N LEU A 157 18.44 -4.65 -2.44
CA LEU A 157 19.03 -4.11 -1.23
C LEU A 157 20.12 -3.09 -1.56
N SER A 158 20.48 -2.24 -0.60
CA SER A 158 21.54 -1.23 -0.77
C SER A 158 22.90 -1.82 -1.16
N VAL A 159 23.20 -3.06 -0.73
CA VAL A 159 24.41 -3.79 -1.12
C VAL A 159 24.46 -4.09 -2.63
N ASP A 160 23.31 -4.20 -3.30
CA ASP A 160 23.24 -4.48 -4.74
C ASP A 160 23.74 -3.29 -5.59
N LEU A 161 23.81 -2.09 -5.01
CA LEU A 161 24.46 -0.94 -5.66
C LEU A 161 25.96 -1.15 -5.88
N LYS A 162 26.57 -2.13 -5.19
CA LYS A 162 27.97 -2.53 -5.32
C LYS A 162 28.15 -3.79 -6.18
N GLU A 163 27.11 -4.24 -6.88
CA GLU A 163 27.18 -5.39 -7.77
C GLU A 163 28.32 -5.23 -8.79
N ASN A 164 29.14 -6.28 -8.97
CA ASN A 164 30.23 -6.22 -9.94
C ASN A 164 29.69 -6.45 -11.36
N PHE A 165 30.01 -5.52 -12.27
CA PHE A 165 29.67 -5.59 -13.69
C PHE A 165 30.90 -5.81 -14.59
N ASN A 166 32.11 -5.75 -14.03
CA ASN A 166 33.37 -5.88 -14.76
C ASN A 166 33.85 -7.33 -14.72
N TYR A 167 33.90 -7.95 -15.89
CA TYR A 167 34.37 -9.31 -16.09
C TYR A 167 35.34 -9.37 -17.27
N SER A 168 36.36 -10.22 -17.16
CA SER A 168 37.28 -10.51 -18.26
C SER A 168 36.66 -11.36 -19.37
N ILE A 169 35.63 -12.14 -19.03
CA ILE A 169 34.87 -12.99 -19.95
C ILE A 169 33.43 -12.47 -20.00
N PRO A 170 32.79 -12.39 -21.19
CA PRO A 170 31.41 -11.96 -21.31
C PRO A 170 30.46 -12.80 -20.43
N PHE A 171 29.69 -12.12 -19.60
CA PHE A 171 28.72 -12.71 -18.70
C PHE A 171 27.65 -13.47 -19.48
N SER A 172 27.31 -14.65 -18.99
CA SER A 172 26.21 -15.47 -19.50
C SER A 172 25.22 -15.73 -18.37
N ASP A 173 23.94 -15.61 -18.68
CA ASP A 173 22.88 -15.81 -17.71
C ASP A 173 22.80 -17.29 -17.31
N LYS A 174 22.86 -17.55 -16.01
CA LYS A 174 22.78 -18.91 -15.45
C LYS A 174 21.47 -19.61 -15.79
N ASP A 175 20.41 -18.85 -16.04
CA ASP A 175 19.07 -19.38 -16.34
C ASP A 175 18.89 -19.70 -17.84
N GLY A 176 19.94 -19.46 -18.65
CA GLY A 176 19.97 -19.78 -20.08
C GLY A 176 19.17 -18.82 -20.96
N LYS A 177 18.90 -19.24 -22.20
CA LYS A 177 18.13 -18.46 -23.18
C LYS A 177 16.64 -18.52 -22.86
N LEU A 178 15.94 -17.41 -23.08
CA LEU A 178 14.50 -17.34 -22.86
C LEU A 178 13.73 -18.11 -23.94
N SER A 179 12.64 -18.75 -23.53
CA SER A 179 11.70 -19.42 -24.44
C SER A 179 11.11 -18.43 -25.44
N LEU A 180 11.20 -18.77 -26.74
CA LEU A 180 10.68 -17.94 -27.83
C LEU A 180 9.28 -18.36 -28.27
N THR A 181 8.51 -17.42 -28.83
CA THR A 181 7.26 -17.74 -29.54
C THR A 181 7.53 -18.61 -30.78
N LYS A 182 6.49 -19.30 -31.29
CA LYS A 182 6.60 -20.05 -32.55
C LYS A 182 7.04 -19.16 -33.72
N LYS A 183 6.53 -17.93 -33.79
CA LYS A 183 6.90 -16.96 -34.84
C LYS A 183 8.37 -16.53 -34.75
N GLN A 184 8.90 -16.31 -33.54
CA GLN A 184 10.31 -16.00 -33.34
C GLN A 184 11.21 -17.20 -33.68
N LYS A 185 10.85 -18.41 -33.22
CA LYS A 185 11.62 -19.64 -33.52
C LYS A 185 11.81 -19.86 -35.01
N ASN A 186 10.75 -19.64 -35.81
CA ASN A 186 10.80 -19.79 -37.26
C ASN A 186 11.72 -18.78 -37.96
N ARG A 187 12.01 -17.64 -37.32
CA ARG A 187 12.85 -16.57 -37.87
C ARG A 187 14.23 -16.50 -37.22
N LEU A 188 14.48 -17.28 -36.18
CA LEU A 188 15.70 -17.21 -35.40
C LEU A 188 16.87 -17.80 -36.19
N LYS A 189 17.89 -16.99 -36.42
CA LYS A 189 19.20 -17.46 -36.91
C LYS A 189 20.13 -17.79 -35.76
N ALA A 190 20.27 -16.87 -34.80
CA ALA A 190 21.15 -17.04 -33.66
C ALA A 190 20.75 -16.12 -32.50
N TRP A 191 21.31 -16.39 -31.32
CA TRP A 191 21.35 -15.43 -30.21
C TRP A 191 22.68 -14.70 -30.27
N LEU A 192 22.66 -13.40 -30.54
CA LEU A 192 23.86 -12.59 -30.72
C LEU A 192 23.93 -11.48 -29.64
N ARG A 193 25.13 -11.06 -29.30
CA ARG A 193 25.39 -9.91 -28.42
C ARG A 193 25.36 -8.61 -29.21
N PRO A 194 25.18 -7.46 -28.54
CA PRO A 194 25.11 -6.16 -29.22
C PRO A 194 26.33 -5.84 -30.11
N HIS A 195 27.54 -6.18 -29.68
CA HIS A 195 28.76 -5.93 -30.46
C HIS A 195 28.91 -6.82 -31.70
N GLU A 196 28.14 -7.92 -31.78
CA GLU A 196 28.09 -8.80 -32.96
C GLU A 196 27.05 -8.29 -33.98
N ILE A 197 26.10 -7.44 -33.54
CA ILE A 197 24.99 -6.92 -34.35
C ILE A 197 25.27 -5.48 -34.80
N PHE A 198 25.86 -4.67 -33.93
CA PHE A 198 26.05 -3.23 -34.10
C PHE A 198 27.53 -2.87 -34.00
N GLY A 199 27.98 -1.95 -34.85
CA GLY A 199 29.36 -1.44 -34.80
C GLY A 199 29.66 -0.63 -33.54
N GLU A 200 28.70 0.19 -33.09
CA GLU A 200 28.82 0.99 -31.87
C GLU A 200 27.57 0.83 -30.99
N PRO A 201 27.52 -0.22 -30.16
CA PRO A 201 26.41 -0.42 -29.23
C PRO A 201 26.43 0.64 -28.11
N LYS A 202 25.26 1.18 -27.79
CA LYS A 202 25.03 2.13 -26.70
C LYS A 202 23.86 1.66 -25.85
N LEU A 203 23.89 1.93 -24.55
CA LEU A 203 22.75 1.58 -23.72
C LEU A 203 21.56 2.51 -23.99
N ILE A 204 21.79 3.82 -23.89
CA ILE A 204 20.84 4.88 -24.22
C ILE A 204 21.61 5.98 -24.94
N ASP A 205 21.11 6.40 -26.10
CA ASP A 205 21.57 7.59 -26.80
C ASP A 205 20.63 8.76 -26.48
N ASN A 206 19.33 8.53 -26.62
CA ASN A 206 18.29 9.49 -26.22
C ASN A 206 17.02 8.73 -25.83
N ILE A 207 16.50 8.98 -24.62
CA ILE A 207 15.26 8.35 -24.18
C ILE A 207 14.06 8.92 -24.93
N ASP A 208 13.64 8.22 -25.99
CA ASP A 208 12.58 8.65 -26.88
C ASP A 208 11.43 7.66 -26.95
N SER A 209 10.22 8.13 -26.66
CA SER A 209 9.01 7.35 -26.90
C SER A 209 8.78 7.08 -28.39
N GLY A 210 9.23 7.97 -29.28
CA GLY A 210 9.01 7.88 -30.73
C GLY A 210 9.75 6.72 -31.39
N THR A 211 10.96 6.41 -30.94
CA THR A 211 11.85 5.41 -31.56
C THR A 211 11.52 3.98 -31.17
N ILE A 212 10.74 3.77 -30.10
CA ILE A 212 10.38 2.44 -29.62
C ILE A 212 9.48 1.74 -30.64
N LYS A 213 9.87 0.53 -31.05
CA LYS A 213 9.12 -0.29 -31.99
C LYS A 213 8.95 -1.72 -31.49
N GLN A 214 7.70 -2.16 -31.44
CA GLN A 214 7.36 -3.57 -31.22
C GLN A 214 7.62 -4.41 -32.47
N THR A 215 8.05 -5.64 -32.28
CA THR A 215 8.27 -6.60 -33.37
C THR A 215 7.26 -7.74 -33.35
N VAL A 216 7.73 -8.98 -33.45
CA VAL A 216 6.93 -10.21 -33.57
C VAL A 216 6.40 -10.71 -32.21
N ILE A 217 6.71 -9.98 -31.13
CA ILE A 217 6.32 -10.30 -29.76
C ILE A 217 4.88 -9.87 -29.48
N SER A 218 4.20 -10.62 -28.60
CA SER A 218 2.80 -10.45 -28.20
C SER A 218 2.55 -9.33 -27.18
N ASP A 219 3.51 -8.97 -26.34
CA ASP A 219 3.33 -8.03 -25.22
C ASP A 219 3.35 -6.55 -25.66
N CYS A 220 2.24 -6.11 -26.24
CA CYS A 220 2.04 -4.71 -26.63
C CYS A 220 1.92 -3.75 -25.43
N SER A 221 1.41 -4.23 -24.29
CA SER A 221 1.21 -3.42 -23.09
C SER A 221 2.53 -2.99 -22.47
N PHE A 222 3.53 -3.86 -22.44
CA PHE A 222 4.85 -3.49 -21.96
C PHE A 222 5.52 -2.42 -22.85
N VAL A 223 5.41 -2.56 -24.17
CA VAL A 223 5.99 -1.58 -25.12
C VAL A 223 5.27 -0.22 -25.05
N ALA A 224 3.94 -0.23 -24.91
CA ALA A 224 3.17 0.99 -24.65
C ALA A 224 3.61 1.65 -23.32
N SER A 225 3.86 0.85 -22.28
CA SER A 225 4.33 1.31 -20.97
C SER A 225 5.70 1.99 -21.04
N LEU A 226 6.66 1.39 -21.77
CA LEU A 226 7.96 2.02 -22.03
C LEU A 226 7.82 3.36 -22.78
N SER A 227 6.89 3.43 -23.75
CA SER A 227 6.64 4.67 -24.50
C SER A 227 6.13 5.79 -23.62
N VAL A 228 5.17 5.51 -22.73
CA VAL A 228 4.63 6.50 -21.79
C VAL A 228 5.70 6.93 -20.78
N ALA A 229 6.46 5.98 -20.24
CA ALA A 229 7.45 6.26 -19.24
C ALA A 229 8.65 7.05 -19.80
N ALA A 230 9.12 6.72 -21.01
CA ALA A 230 10.15 7.50 -21.72
C ALA A 230 9.68 8.93 -22.01
N ARG A 231 8.43 9.10 -22.45
CA ARG A 231 7.83 10.42 -22.68
C ARG A 231 7.76 11.24 -21.39
N TYR A 232 7.40 10.60 -20.28
CA TYR A 232 7.35 11.24 -18.96
C TYR A 232 8.73 11.74 -18.51
N GLU A 233 9.77 10.90 -18.61
CA GLU A 233 11.12 11.28 -18.19
C GLU A 233 11.59 12.54 -18.91
N ARG A 234 11.45 12.56 -20.24
CA ARG A 234 11.85 13.69 -21.06
C ARG A 234 11.04 14.95 -20.74
N ARG A 235 9.74 14.80 -20.52
CA ARG A 235 8.82 15.92 -20.27
C ARG A 235 9.08 16.59 -18.92
N PHE A 236 9.37 15.82 -17.87
CA PHE A 236 9.48 16.32 -16.50
C PHE A 236 10.93 16.33 -15.96
N GLY A 237 11.90 15.81 -16.71
CA GLY A 237 13.30 15.71 -16.26
C GLY A 237 13.49 14.77 -15.06
N LYS A 238 12.61 13.77 -14.89
CA LYS A 238 12.59 12.85 -13.74
C LYS A 238 12.83 11.42 -14.21
N GLN A 239 13.86 10.77 -13.66
CA GLN A 239 14.21 9.39 -14.00
C GLN A 239 13.25 8.39 -13.31
N ILE A 240 12.48 7.64 -14.10
CA ILE A 240 11.56 6.57 -13.66
C ILE A 240 11.79 5.21 -14.35
N ILE A 241 12.59 5.18 -15.40
CA ILE A 241 12.99 4.06 -16.26
C ILE A 241 14.52 3.99 -16.36
N THR A 242 15.20 5.12 -16.59
CA THR A 242 16.67 5.15 -16.65
C THR A 242 17.30 4.76 -15.32
N SER A 243 16.68 5.16 -14.21
CA SER A 243 17.13 4.88 -12.84
C SER A 243 17.03 3.41 -12.42
N ILE A 244 16.31 2.57 -13.17
CA ILE A 244 16.16 1.14 -12.85
C ILE A 244 17.13 0.24 -13.62
N ILE A 245 17.96 0.78 -14.53
CA ILE A 245 18.90 0.02 -15.37
C ILE A 245 20.33 0.20 -14.83
N TYR A 246 21.06 -0.90 -14.66
CA TYR A 246 22.44 -0.94 -14.17
C TYR A 246 23.32 -1.76 -15.12
N PRO A 247 24.62 -1.43 -15.25
CA PRO A 247 25.39 -0.48 -14.43
C PRO A 247 25.07 1.00 -14.71
N GLN A 248 25.36 1.86 -13.73
CA GLN A 248 25.19 3.31 -13.81
C GLN A 248 26.51 4.04 -13.60
N ASN A 249 26.66 5.22 -14.19
CA ASN A 249 27.77 6.13 -13.91
C ASN A 249 27.52 6.93 -12.61
N LYS A 250 28.46 7.81 -12.25
CA LYS A 250 28.36 8.66 -11.05
C LYS A 250 27.14 9.59 -11.03
N ALA A 251 26.55 9.89 -12.19
CA ALA A 251 25.34 10.71 -12.32
C ALA A 251 24.04 9.86 -12.27
N GLY A 252 24.14 8.57 -11.95
CA GLY A 252 22.99 7.66 -11.94
C GLY A 252 22.45 7.30 -13.33
N LEU A 253 23.19 7.65 -14.40
CA LEU A 253 22.78 7.34 -15.76
C LEU A 253 23.27 5.95 -16.17
N PRO A 254 22.43 5.15 -16.82
CA PRO A 254 22.78 3.80 -17.20
C PRO A 254 23.86 3.81 -18.29
N VAL A 255 24.85 2.92 -18.18
CA VAL A 255 25.99 2.83 -19.12
C VAL A 255 26.09 1.47 -19.81
N TYR A 256 26.54 1.49 -21.06
CA TYR A 256 26.82 0.27 -21.80
C TYR A 256 27.90 -0.56 -21.09
N ASN A 257 27.65 -1.86 -20.94
CA ASN A 257 28.59 -2.81 -20.36
C ASN A 257 29.08 -3.81 -21.42
N PRO A 258 30.35 -3.72 -21.88
CA PRO A 258 30.94 -4.67 -22.83
C PRO A 258 31.02 -6.11 -22.29
N ALA A 259 31.05 -6.29 -20.96
CA ALA A 259 31.00 -7.61 -20.34
C ALA A 259 29.61 -8.26 -20.46
N GLY A 260 28.59 -7.54 -20.96
CA GLY A 260 27.28 -8.09 -21.27
C GLY A 260 26.43 -8.49 -20.06
N LYS A 261 26.78 -8.01 -18.85
CA LYS A 261 25.96 -8.18 -17.64
C LYS A 261 25.16 -6.92 -17.36
N TYR A 262 23.86 -7.07 -17.14
CA TYR A 262 22.99 -5.99 -16.72
C TYR A 262 22.14 -6.41 -15.51
N MET A 263 21.75 -5.43 -14.70
CA MET A 263 20.80 -5.60 -13.62
C MET A 263 19.66 -4.60 -13.82
N VAL A 264 18.42 -5.08 -13.72
CA VAL A 264 17.22 -4.26 -13.79
C VAL A 264 16.45 -4.36 -12.47
N LYS A 265 15.98 -3.23 -11.96
CA LYS A 265 15.19 -3.13 -10.73
C LYS A 265 13.69 -3.05 -11.10
N PHE A 266 12.91 -4.07 -10.78
CA PHE A 266 11.46 -4.06 -11.00
C PHE A 266 10.68 -4.17 -9.69
N HIS A 267 9.53 -3.51 -9.62
CA HIS A 267 8.63 -3.56 -8.47
C HIS A 267 7.65 -4.72 -8.61
N ILE A 268 8.01 -5.87 -8.05
CA ILE A 268 7.29 -7.15 -8.20
C ILE A 268 6.97 -7.71 -6.83
N ASN A 269 5.74 -8.21 -6.65
CA ASN A 269 5.28 -8.78 -5.38
C ASN A 269 5.42 -7.77 -4.21
N GLY A 270 5.07 -6.51 -4.49
CA GLY A 270 4.99 -5.42 -3.51
C GLY A 270 6.31 -4.77 -3.08
N VAL A 271 7.45 -5.20 -3.67
CA VAL A 271 8.79 -4.68 -3.37
C VAL A 271 9.63 -4.56 -4.64
N TRP A 272 10.67 -3.73 -4.59
CA TRP A 272 11.69 -3.72 -5.63
C TRP A 272 12.55 -4.99 -5.57
N ARG A 273 12.79 -5.61 -6.72
CA ARG A 273 13.57 -6.84 -6.88
C ARG A 273 14.61 -6.67 -7.97
N LYS A 274 15.77 -7.31 -7.78
CA LYS A 274 16.83 -7.32 -8.79
C LYS A 274 16.63 -8.44 -9.80
N VAL A 275 16.81 -8.11 -11.07
CA VAL A 275 16.77 -9.03 -12.20
C VAL A 275 18.09 -8.93 -12.95
N ILE A 276 18.91 -9.98 -12.87
CA ILE A 276 20.17 -10.07 -13.61
C ILE A 276 19.90 -10.75 -14.96
N ILE A 277 20.43 -10.15 -16.03
CA ILE A 277 20.39 -10.69 -17.39
C ILE A 277 21.76 -10.60 -18.06
N ASP A 278 22.00 -11.50 -19.00
CA ASP A 278 23.01 -11.26 -20.05
C ASP A 278 22.44 -10.40 -21.20
N ASP A 279 23.26 -10.06 -22.19
CA ASP A 279 22.90 -9.20 -23.32
C ASP A 279 22.67 -9.94 -24.65
N TYR A 280 22.56 -11.27 -24.64
CA TYR A 280 22.19 -12.01 -25.84
C TYR A 280 20.75 -11.69 -26.27
N LEU A 281 20.57 -11.28 -27.52
CA LEU A 281 19.26 -10.98 -28.10
C LEU A 281 18.94 -11.96 -29.24
N PRO A 282 17.66 -12.34 -29.42
CA PRO A 282 17.26 -13.22 -30.52
C PRO A 282 17.33 -12.46 -31.84
N THR A 283 18.07 -12.98 -32.80
CA THR A 283 18.39 -12.29 -34.05
C THR A 283 18.02 -13.13 -35.28
N GLY A 284 17.44 -12.48 -36.28
CA GLY A 284 17.05 -13.08 -37.56
C GLY A 284 18.16 -13.12 -38.60
N GLU A 285 17.82 -13.55 -39.81
CA GLU A 285 18.79 -13.78 -40.89
C GLU A 285 19.52 -12.51 -41.32
N SER A 286 18.80 -11.38 -41.35
CA SER A 286 19.32 -10.07 -41.79
C SER A 286 19.93 -9.28 -40.62
N CYS A 287 20.31 -9.96 -39.54
CA CYS A 287 20.75 -9.37 -38.28
C CYS A 287 19.70 -8.46 -37.62
N GLU A 288 18.42 -8.65 -37.95
CA GLU A 288 17.33 -7.91 -37.33
C GLU A 288 16.96 -8.49 -35.96
N LEU A 289 16.65 -7.61 -34.99
CA LEU A 289 16.20 -8.03 -33.67
C LEU A 289 14.79 -8.63 -33.74
N LEU A 290 14.61 -9.80 -33.13
CA LEU A 290 13.32 -10.47 -32.96
C LEU A 290 12.66 -10.12 -31.62
N CYS A 291 13.22 -9.14 -30.91
CA CYS A 291 12.67 -8.49 -29.73
C CYS A 291 12.24 -7.05 -30.04
N SER A 292 11.54 -6.38 -29.12
CA SER A 292 11.26 -4.95 -29.27
C SER A 292 12.57 -4.16 -29.14
N TYR A 293 12.68 -3.07 -29.90
CA TYR A 293 13.93 -2.33 -30.03
C TYR A 293 13.70 -0.83 -30.25
N SER A 294 14.76 -0.05 -30.10
CA SER A 294 14.77 1.35 -30.52
C SER A 294 15.21 1.46 -31.98
N GLN A 295 14.49 2.25 -32.77
CA GLN A 295 14.86 2.58 -34.14
C GLN A 295 16.20 3.34 -34.25
N ASN A 296 16.70 3.90 -33.15
CA ASN A 296 18.07 4.41 -33.08
C ASN A 296 19.05 3.24 -33.10
N LYS A 297 19.86 3.17 -34.16
CA LYS A 297 20.78 2.04 -34.38
C LYS A 297 21.75 1.88 -33.21
N GLY A 298 21.81 0.68 -32.63
CA GLY A 298 22.71 0.34 -31.53
C GLY A 298 22.20 0.68 -30.14
N GLU A 299 21.00 1.27 -29.98
CA GLU A 299 20.42 1.61 -28.68
C GLU A 299 19.68 0.41 -28.04
N LEU A 300 20.06 0.04 -26.81
CA LEU A 300 19.73 -1.28 -26.23
C LEU A 300 18.67 -1.28 -25.13
N TRP A 301 18.35 -0.15 -24.50
CA TRP A 301 17.52 -0.11 -23.30
C TRP A 301 16.14 -0.76 -23.48
N VAL A 302 15.48 -0.59 -24.64
CA VAL A 302 14.18 -1.22 -24.93
C VAL A 302 14.30 -2.74 -24.90
N SER A 303 15.28 -3.29 -25.62
CA SER A 303 15.47 -4.74 -25.75
C SER A 303 15.90 -5.38 -24.44
N LEU A 304 16.75 -4.70 -23.65
CA LEU A 304 17.21 -5.19 -22.36
C LEU A 304 16.11 -5.15 -21.29
N LEU A 305 15.30 -4.08 -21.24
CA LEU A 305 14.15 -4.01 -20.33
C LEU A 305 13.11 -5.07 -20.67
N GLU A 306 12.78 -5.23 -21.96
CA GLU A 306 11.85 -6.29 -22.40
C GLU A 306 12.38 -7.68 -22.04
N LYS A 307 13.66 -7.94 -22.28
CA LYS A 307 14.28 -9.21 -21.90
C LYS A 307 14.22 -9.46 -20.39
N ALA A 308 14.57 -8.47 -19.57
CA ALA A 308 14.51 -8.60 -18.12
C ALA A 308 13.08 -8.86 -17.64
N TYR A 309 12.11 -8.15 -18.21
CA TYR A 309 10.70 -8.31 -17.86
C TYR A 309 10.18 -9.69 -18.24
N LEU A 310 10.43 -10.11 -19.48
CA LEU A 310 10.00 -11.42 -19.98
C LEU A 310 10.77 -12.57 -19.32
N LYS A 311 11.97 -12.35 -18.79
CA LYS A 311 12.66 -13.31 -17.93
C LYS A 311 11.86 -13.60 -16.66
N VAL A 312 11.32 -12.55 -16.01
CA VAL A 312 10.41 -12.69 -14.85
C VAL A 312 9.12 -13.38 -15.27
N MET A 313 8.55 -12.97 -16.41
CA MET A 313 7.31 -13.52 -16.96
C MET A 313 7.46 -14.88 -17.67
N GLY A 314 8.58 -15.59 -17.46
CA GLY A 314 8.80 -16.96 -17.93
C GLY A 314 9.40 -17.12 -19.34
N GLY A 315 9.24 -16.13 -20.23
CA GLY A 315 9.91 -16.08 -21.53
C GLY A 315 9.26 -15.14 -22.53
N TYR A 316 9.82 -15.06 -23.74
CA TYR A 316 9.25 -14.29 -24.86
C TYR A 316 7.92 -14.85 -25.38
N ASN A 317 7.57 -16.09 -25.02
CA ASN A 317 6.28 -16.70 -25.31
C ASN A 317 5.15 -16.27 -24.36
N PHE A 318 5.39 -15.28 -23.50
CA PHE A 318 4.38 -14.67 -22.65
C PHE A 318 3.23 -14.09 -23.52
N PRO A 319 1.96 -14.41 -23.22
CA PRO A 319 0.82 -14.00 -24.05
C PRO A 319 0.52 -12.50 -24.00
N GLY A 320 1.05 -11.77 -23.01
CA GLY A 320 0.79 -10.35 -22.78
C GLY A 320 0.11 -10.11 -21.42
N SER A 321 0.04 -8.84 -21.03
CA SER A 321 -0.47 -8.37 -19.74
C SER A 321 -1.37 -7.14 -19.93
N ASN A 322 -1.57 -6.37 -18.86
CA ASN A 322 -2.20 -5.06 -18.90
C ASN A 322 -1.17 -4.00 -18.54
N SER A 323 -1.22 -2.85 -19.22
CA SER A 323 -0.22 -1.80 -19.08
C SER A 323 -0.10 -1.23 -17.67
N ASN A 324 -1.16 -1.26 -16.85
CA ASN A 324 -1.06 -0.79 -15.47
C ASN A 324 -0.22 -1.71 -14.58
N ILE A 325 -0.19 -3.02 -14.87
CA ILE A 325 0.67 -4.01 -14.21
C ILE A 325 2.12 -3.76 -14.64
N ASP A 326 2.34 -3.55 -15.94
CA ASP A 326 3.67 -3.31 -16.52
C ASP A 326 4.30 -2.02 -15.99
N LEU A 327 3.53 -0.92 -16.02
CA LEU A 327 3.95 0.36 -15.45
C LEU A 327 4.18 0.26 -13.94
N HIS A 328 3.38 -0.53 -13.23
CA HIS A 328 3.62 -0.77 -11.80
C HIS A 328 4.94 -1.49 -11.58
N ALA A 329 5.25 -2.52 -12.38
CA ALA A 329 6.52 -3.23 -12.33
C ALA A 329 7.71 -2.34 -12.68
N LEU A 330 7.55 -1.43 -13.65
CA LEU A 330 8.60 -0.50 -14.07
C LEU A 330 8.86 0.60 -13.04
N THR A 331 7.81 1.17 -12.44
CA THR A 331 7.91 2.45 -11.72
C THR A 331 7.55 2.38 -10.24
N GLY A 332 6.87 1.31 -9.79
CA GLY A 332 6.25 1.24 -8.47
C GLY A 332 5.03 2.15 -8.30
N TRP A 333 4.57 2.84 -9.35
CA TRP A 333 3.43 3.76 -9.28
C TRP A 333 2.11 3.02 -9.12
N ILE A 334 1.14 3.66 -8.46
CA ILE A 334 -0.09 3.02 -7.99
C ILE A 334 -0.99 2.67 -9.18
N PRO A 335 -1.22 1.38 -9.49
CA PRO A 335 -1.98 0.97 -10.67
C PRO A 335 -3.49 1.14 -10.43
N ASP A 336 -4.17 1.65 -11.44
CA ASP A 336 -5.61 1.90 -11.46
C ASP A 336 -6.20 1.47 -12.81
N ARG A 337 -7.49 1.16 -12.81
CA ARG A 337 -8.24 0.69 -13.97
C ARG A 337 -9.57 1.44 -14.04
N ILE A 338 -9.67 2.37 -14.98
CA ILE A 338 -10.89 3.15 -15.20
C ILE A 338 -11.61 2.56 -16.41
N SER A 339 -12.67 1.80 -16.17
CA SER A 339 -13.49 1.20 -17.23
C SER A 339 -14.26 2.30 -17.97
N ILE A 340 -14.20 2.26 -19.30
CA ILE A 340 -15.00 3.10 -20.18
C ILE A 340 -16.26 2.28 -20.50
N LYS A 341 -17.41 2.71 -19.97
CA LYS A 341 -18.70 2.08 -20.24
C LYS A 341 -19.69 3.17 -20.59
N LYS A 342 -19.89 3.36 -21.90
CA LYS A 342 -20.65 4.48 -22.49
C LYS A 342 -22.07 4.62 -21.92
N ASP A 343 -22.66 3.53 -21.44
CA ASP A 343 -24.05 3.48 -20.93
C ASP A 343 -24.16 3.12 -19.44
N SER A 344 -23.04 3.08 -18.70
CA SER A 344 -23.10 2.85 -17.26
C SER A 344 -23.33 4.14 -16.50
N LEU A 345 -24.23 4.13 -15.52
CA LEU A 345 -24.43 5.24 -14.57
C LEU A 345 -23.15 5.58 -13.78
N ASP A 346 -22.19 4.65 -13.73
CA ASP A 346 -20.94 4.76 -12.98
C ASP A 346 -19.80 5.48 -13.73
N PHE A 347 -19.95 5.77 -15.03
CA PHE A 347 -18.90 6.41 -15.84
C PHE A 347 -19.25 7.85 -16.21
N ASP A 348 -18.66 8.81 -15.47
CA ASP A 348 -18.67 10.22 -15.84
C ASP A 348 -17.41 10.57 -16.66
N GLY A 349 -17.54 10.52 -17.98
CA GLY A 349 -16.44 10.84 -18.90
C GLY A 349 -15.89 12.27 -18.74
N ASN A 350 -16.72 13.25 -18.33
CA ASN A 350 -16.25 14.61 -18.10
C ASN A 350 -15.34 14.68 -16.88
N GLN A 351 -15.78 14.12 -15.76
CA GLN A 351 -14.98 14.07 -14.54
C GLN A 351 -13.68 13.29 -14.75
N VAL A 352 -13.74 12.16 -15.47
CA VAL A 352 -12.55 11.36 -15.80
C VAL A 352 -11.57 12.17 -16.64
N PHE A 353 -12.02 12.81 -17.72
CA PHE A 353 -11.14 13.60 -18.58
C PHE A 353 -10.48 14.75 -17.83
N GLU A 354 -11.24 15.53 -17.04
CA GLU A 354 -10.70 16.65 -16.27
C GLU A 354 -9.70 16.19 -15.20
N LYS A 355 -9.99 15.07 -14.51
CA LYS A 355 -9.07 14.45 -13.55
C LYS A 355 -7.76 14.05 -14.23
N LEU A 356 -7.84 13.34 -15.36
CA LEU A 356 -6.67 12.86 -16.10
C LEU A 356 -5.87 14.03 -16.67
N LEU A 357 -6.52 15.00 -17.32
CA LEU A 357 -5.87 16.19 -17.89
C LEU A 357 -5.07 16.94 -16.79
N SER A 358 -5.73 17.27 -15.68
CA SER A 358 -5.09 18.03 -14.60
C SER A 358 -3.88 17.30 -14.00
N ARG A 359 -4.01 15.98 -13.76
CA ARG A 359 -2.94 15.18 -13.15
C ARG A 359 -1.81 14.86 -14.11
N PHE A 360 -2.11 14.65 -15.38
CA PHE A 360 -1.12 14.37 -16.41
C PHE A 360 -0.15 15.55 -16.60
N HIS A 361 -0.67 16.78 -16.69
CA HIS A 361 0.16 17.98 -16.85
C HIS A 361 0.99 18.32 -15.59
N ARG A 362 0.58 17.86 -14.41
CA ARG A 362 1.35 17.98 -13.16
C ARG A 362 2.43 16.89 -12.99
N GLY A 363 2.42 15.88 -13.86
CA GLY A 363 3.33 14.75 -13.75
C GLY A 363 2.93 13.76 -12.65
N ASP A 364 1.64 13.69 -12.34
CA ASP A 364 1.08 12.84 -11.28
C ASP A 364 0.49 11.52 -11.80
N CYS A 365 0.45 11.29 -13.11
CA CYS A 365 -0.01 10.03 -13.69
C CYS A 365 0.65 9.65 -15.02
N LEU A 366 0.67 8.35 -15.30
CA LEU A 366 1.02 7.73 -16.58
C LEU A 366 -0.24 7.06 -17.12
N ILE A 367 -0.52 7.21 -18.42
CA ILE A 367 -1.81 6.81 -19.01
C ILE A 367 -1.58 5.97 -20.27
N THR A 368 -2.27 4.84 -20.33
CA THR A 368 -2.41 4.03 -21.55
C THR A 368 -3.88 3.70 -21.79
N LEU A 369 -4.20 3.35 -23.02
CA LEU A 369 -5.52 2.95 -23.49
C LEU A 369 -5.48 1.49 -23.93
N ALA A 370 -6.59 0.77 -23.79
CA ALA A 370 -6.72 -0.54 -24.41
C ALA A 370 -8.08 -0.72 -25.09
N THR A 371 -8.04 -1.35 -26.26
CA THR A 371 -9.22 -1.78 -27.02
C THR A 371 -9.68 -3.14 -26.53
N GLY A 372 -11.00 -3.36 -26.53
CA GLY A 372 -11.57 -4.69 -26.38
C GLY A 372 -11.57 -5.47 -27.69
N LYS A 373 -12.47 -6.45 -27.77
CA LYS A 373 -12.74 -7.16 -29.02
C LYS A 373 -13.44 -6.23 -30.01
N LEU A 374 -12.88 -6.10 -31.21
CA LEU A 374 -13.44 -5.27 -32.28
C LEU A 374 -13.63 -6.14 -33.54
N SER A 375 -14.68 -5.90 -34.33
CA SER A 375 -14.82 -6.60 -35.60
C SER A 375 -13.71 -6.20 -36.57
N ALA A 376 -13.28 -7.12 -37.44
CA ALA A 376 -12.24 -6.85 -38.45
C ALA A 376 -12.59 -5.62 -39.32
N GLU A 377 -13.86 -5.48 -39.71
CA GLU A 377 -14.37 -4.31 -40.43
C GLU A 377 -14.20 -3.01 -39.64
N THR A 378 -14.48 -3.05 -38.32
CA THR A 378 -14.29 -1.88 -37.45
C THR A 378 -12.81 -1.52 -37.32
N CYS A 379 -11.94 -2.51 -37.12
CA CYS A 379 -10.49 -2.33 -37.06
C CYS A 379 -9.96 -1.65 -38.32
N GLU A 380 -10.33 -2.17 -39.49
CA GLU A 380 -9.89 -1.64 -40.79
C GLU A 380 -10.40 -0.21 -41.02
N ARG A 381 -11.69 0.04 -40.74
CA ARG A 381 -12.34 1.34 -40.93
C ARG A 381 -11.81 2.40 -39.97
N ALA A 382 -11.62 2.04 -38.70
CA ALA A 382 -11.16 2.95 -37.65
C ALA A 382 -9.64 3.15 -37.66
N GLY A 383 -8.88 2.19 -38.20
CA GLY A 383 -7.42 2.17 -38.06
C GLY A 383 -6.98 1.82 -36.63
N LEU A 384 -7.71 0.92 -35.98
CA LEU A 384 -7.43 0.43 -34.63
C LEU A 384 -7.25 -1.10 -34.65
N VAL A 385 -6.61 -1.61 -33.63
CA VAL A 385 -6.32 -3.03 -33.43
C VAL A 385 -7.17 -3.51 -32.26
N GLU A 386 -7.78 -4.69 -32.37
CA GLU A 386 -8.52 -5.30 -31.26
C GLU A 386 -7.57 -5.85 -30.18
N CYS A 387 -8.03 -5.87 -28.92
CA CYS A 387 -7.29 -6.42 -27.78
C CYS A 387 -5.85 -5.89 -27.67
N HIS A 388 -5.66 -4.59 -27.90
CA HIS A 388 -4.34 -3.98 -28.06
C HIS A 388 -4.15 -2.75 -27.16
N ALA A 389 -2.93 -2.56 -26.69
CA ALA A 389 -2.55 -1.44 -25.83
C ALA A 389 -1.94 -0.28 -26.62
N TYR A 390 -2.33 0.94 -26.26
CA TYR A 390 -1.88 2.18 -26.87
C TYR A 390 -1.32 3.14 -25.80
N ALA A 391 -0.21 3.81 -26.13
CA ALA A 391 0.40 4.80 -25.26
C ALA A 391 -0.27 6.16 -25.41
N VAL A 392 -0.65 6.82 -24.31
CA VAL A 392 -1.13 8.20 -24.35
C VAL A 392 0.04 9.15 -24.11
N LEU A 393 0.42 9.89 -25.13
CA LEU A 393 1.62 10.74 -25.15
C LEU A 393 1.34 12.21 -24.79
N ASP A 394 0.11 12.69 -25.03
CA ASP A 394 -0.36 14.00 -24.59
C ASP A 394 -1.88 14.06 -24.44
N LEU A 395 -2.38 14.97 -23.60
CA LEU A 395 -3.81 15.26 -23.41
C LEU A 395 -4.02 16.77 -23.49
N ARG A 396 -4.96 17.23 -24.32
CA ARG A 396 -5.21 18.67 -24.53
C ARG A 396 -6.70 18.99 -24.48
N LYS A 397 -7.01 20.16 -23.93
CA LYS A 397 -8.33 20.79 -24.02
C LYS A 397 -8.19 22.16 -24.67
N ILE A 398 -8.66 22.28 -25.92
CA ILE A 398 -8.46 23.45 -26.77
C ILE A 398 -9.79 23.83 -27.40
N ASP A 399 -10.27 25.06 -27.17
CA ASP A 399 -11.51 25.59 -27.76
C ASP A 399 -12.70 24.65 -27.58
N GLY A 400 -12.85 24.12 -26.35
CA GLY A 400 -13.86 23.14 -25.97
C GLY A 400 -13.60 21.70 -26.46
N LYS A 401 -12.63 21.48 -27.36
CA LYS A 401 -12.26 20.16 -27.88
C LYS A 401 -11.35 19.43 -26.91
N ARG A 402 -11.62 18.14 -26.70
CA ARG A 402 -10.84 17.24 -25.84
C ARG A 402 -10.08 16.26 -26.72
N LEU A 403 -8.77 16.36 -26.76
CA LEU A 403 -7.91 15.64 -27.70
C LEU A 403 -6.84 14.86 -26.96
N LEU A 404 -6.54 13.66 -27.44
CA LEU A 404 -5.48 12.80 -26.94
C LEU A 404 -4.51 12.51 -28.08
N MET A 405 -3.21 12.63 -27.79
CA MET A 405 -2.16 12.13 -28.68
C MET A 405 -1.82 10.71 -28.27
N VAL A 406 -2.03 9.77 -29.18
CA VAL A 406 -1.96 8.34 -28.91
C VAL A 406 -0.94 7.70 -29.85
N LYS A 407 -0.16 6.74 -29.34
CA LYS A 407 0.81 5.97 -30.12
C LYS A 407 0.45 4.48 -30.13
N ASN A 408 0.39 3.92 -31.34
CA ASN A 408 0.44 2.48 -31.56
C ASN A 408 1.89 1.96 -31.42
N PRO A 409 2.18 1.03 -30.49
CA PRO A 409 3.51 0.43 -30.32
C PRO A 409 4.11 -0.22 -31.57
N TRP A 410 3.29 -0.59 -32.56
CA TRP A 410 3.74 -1.16 -33.83
C TRP A 410 4.41 -0.15 -34.77
N THR A 411 4.34 1.15 -34.43
CA THR A 411 4.85 2.28 -35.23
C THR A 411 4.29 2.33 -36.64
N HIS A 412 3.07 1.84 -36.84
CA HIS A 412 2.27 1.97 -38.06
C HIS A 412 0.78 1.78 -37.69
N LEU A 413 -0.12 1.97 -38.66
CA LEU A 413 -1.57 1.84 -38.50
C LEU A 413 -2.13 2.88 -37.53
N ARG A 414 -2.40 4.07 -38.07
CA ARG A 414 -3.01 5.20 -37.36
C ARG A 414 -4.52 5.20 -37.45
N TRP A 415 -5.13 5.89 -36.48
CA TRP A 415 -6.54 6.26 -36.47
C TRP A 415 -6.96 6.95 -37.77
N LYS A 416 -8.10 6.52 -38.34
CA LYS A 416 -8.62 7.00 -39.63
C LYS A 416 -9.83 7.93 -39.51
N GLY A 417 -10.32 8.18 -38.30
CA GLY A 417 -11.50 9.03 -38.06
C GLY A 417 -11.17 10.50 -37.88
N ARG A 418 -11.97 11.21 -37.08
CA ARG A 418 -11.81 12.65 -36.83
C ARG A 418 -10.46 12.97 -36.22
N TYR A 419 -9.82 14.04 -36.67
CA TYR A 419 -8.45 14.42 -36.29
C TYR A 419 -7.36 13.40 -36.72
N SER A 420 -7.67 12.50 -37.66
CA SER A 420 -6.61 11.75 -38.37
C SER A 420 -5.81 12.69 -39.28
N GLU A 421 -4.65 12.24 -39.76
CA GLU A 421 -3.86 12.97 -40.76
C GLU A 421 -4.63 13.21 -42.08
N ASN A 422 -5.65 12.39 -42.37
CA ASN A 422 -6.47 12.49 -43.58
C ASN A 422 -7.74 13.36 -43.40
N ASP A 423 -8.07 13.77 -42.18
CA ASP A 423 -9.25 14.59 -41.89
C ASP A 423 -9.01 16.06 -42.24
N VAL A 424 -9.51 16.50 -43.40
CA VAL A 424 -9.37 17.90 -43.85
C VAL A 424 -10.40 18.85 -43.24
N VAL A 425 -11.39 18.35 -42.49
CA VAL A 425 -12.53 19.14 -41.99
C VAL A 425 -12.32 19.55 -40.53
N SER A 426 -11.87 18.64 -39.66
CA SER A 426 -11.74 18.95 -38.23
C SER A 426 -10.47 19.72 -37.88
N TRP A 427 -9.44 19.66 -38.73
CA TRP A 427 -8.21 20.43 -38.53
C TRP A 427 -8.37 21.88 -38.96
N SER A 428 -8.13 22.81 -38.04
CA SER A 428 -7.96 24.24 -38.35
C SER A 428 -6.49 24.65 -38.20
N PRO A 429 -6.02 25.68 -38.94
CA PRO A 429 -4.63 26.16 -38.81
C PRO A 429 -4.25 26.50 -37.36
N THR A 430 -5.14 27.17 -36.62
CA THR A 430 -4.95 27.51 -35.20
C THR A 430 -4.85 26.28 -34.31
N LEU A 431 -5.63 25.22 -34.58
CA LEU A 431 -5.56 23.99 -33.79
C LEU A 431 -4.24 23.25 -34.04
N CYS A 432 -3.81 23.17 -35.30
CA CYS A 432 -2.53 22.58 -35.70
C CYS A 432 -1.35 23.29 -35.01
N GLU A 433 -1.34 24.63 -35.01
CA GLU A 433 -0.32 25.43 -34.33
C GLU A 433 -0.28 25.17 -32.82
N ARG A 434 -1.44 25.17 -32.14
CA ARG A 434 -1.52 24.96 -30.68
C ARG A 434 -1.13 23.55 -30.23
N LEU A 435 -1.26 22.57 -31.12
CA LEU A 435 -0.87 21.19 -30.88
C LEU A 435 0.56 20.86 -31.34
N ASP A 436 1.24 21.80 -32.01
CA ASP A 436 2.51 21.55 -32.69
C ASP A 436 2.41 20.32 -33.63
N TYR A 437 1.34 20.28 -34.42
CA TYR A 437 1.02 19.14 -35.29
C TYR A 437 0.78 19.58 -36.73
N ASN A 438 1.40 18.89 -37.67
CA ASN A 438 1.22 19.11 -39.11
C ASN A 438 0.67 17.83 -39.78
N PRO A 439 -0.62 17.80 -40.15
CA PRO A 439 -1.23 16.65 -40.82
C PRO A 439 -0.54 16.25 -42.13
N SER A 440 -0.06 17.22 -42.92
CA SER A 440 0.62 16.96 -44.20
C SER A 440 1.98 16.28 -44.01
N MET A 441 2.75 16.68 -42.99
CA MET A 441 3.98 15.98 -42.63
C MET A 441 3.69 14.59 -42.09
N ALA A 442 2.63 14.46 -41.27
CA ALA A 442 2.22 13.17 -40.74
C ALA A 442 1.89 12.17 -41.87
N LYS A 443 1.32 12.59 -43.00
CA LYS A 443 1.09 11.71 -44.16
C LYS A 443 2.36 11.14 -44.80
N SER A 444 3.50 11.81 -44.67
CA SER A 444 4.75 11.39 -45.32
C SER A 444 5.38 10.14 -44.70
N LYS A 445 5.14 9.89 -43.42
CA LYS A 445 5.68 8.76 -42.68
C LYS A 445 4.68 8.31 -41.61
N ASP A 446 4.33 7.03 -41.64
CA ASP A 446 3.56 6.41 -40.57
C ASP A 446 4.50 5.95 -39.45
N ASP A 447 4.36 6.59 -38.29
CA ASP A 447 5.06 6.28 -37.05
C ASP A 447 4.10 5.74 -35.97
N GLY A 448 2.83 5.51 -36.33
CA GLY A 448 1.77 5.05 -35.42
C GLY A 448 1.30 6.10 -34.42
N VAL A 449 1.72 7.37 -34.50
CA VAL A 449 1.29 8.45 -33.61
C VAL A 449 0.17 9.25 -34.26
N PHE A 450 -0.93 9.46 -33.54
CA PHE A 450 -2.10 10.18 -34.05
C PHE A 450 -2.83 10.95 -32.96
N TRP A 451 -3.61 11.95 -33.36
CA TRP A 451 -4.58 12.62 -32.49
C TRP A 451 -5.96 11.99 -32.63
N ILE A 452 -6.71 11.93 -31.53
CA ILE A 452 -8.08 11.43 -31.49
C ILE A 452 -8.91 12.24 -30.50
N ASP A 453 -10.20 12.45 -30.79
CA ASP A 453 -11.11 13.10 -29.85
C ASP A 453 -11.56 12.16 -28.73
N PHE A 454 -11.79 12.74 -27.55
CA PHE A 454 -12.17 11.97 -26.36
C PHE A 454 -13.49 11.22 -26.53
N GLU A 455 -14.43 11.72 -27.33
CA GLU A 455 -15.68 11.03 -27.63
C GLU A 455 -15.44 9.76 -28.44
N SER A 456 -14.54 9.81 -29.42
CA SER A 456 -14.06 8.62 -30.14
C SER A 456 -13.31 7.65 -29.21
N VAL A 457 -12.48 8.16 -28.28
CA VAL A 457 -11.84 7.31 -27.26
C VAL A 457 -12.88 6.55 -26.44
N CYS A 458 -13.91 7.26 -25.94
CA CYS A 458 -15.00 6.65 -25.19
C CYS A 458 -15.87 5.67 -26.00
N HIS A 459 -15.76 5.69 -27.34
CA HIS A 459 -16.51 4.81 -28.22
C HIS A 459 -15.76 3.52 -28.58
N PHE A 460 -14.45 3.60 -28.83
CA PHE A 460 -13.66 2.48 -29.36
C PHE A 460 -12.79 1.76 -28.32
N PHE A 461 -12.57 2.38 -27.16
CA PHE A 461 -11.70 1.83 -26.11
C PHE A 461 -12.52 1.42 -24.90
N ASP A 462 -12.09 0.34 -24.23
CA ASP A 462 -12.81 -0.25 -23.10
C ASP A 462 -12.31 0.28 -21.75
N VAL A 463 -11.08 0.80 -21.71
CA VAL A 463 -10.39 1.08 -20.45
C VAL A 463 -9.26 2.08 -20.58
N PHE A 464 -9.13 2.95 -19.58
CA PHE A 464 -7.89 3.65 -19.26
C PHE A 464 -7.13 2.86 -18.19
N TYR A 465 -5.90 2.51 -18.50
CA TYR A 465 -4.94 2.01 -17.53
C TYR A 465 -4.08 3.18 -17.07
N VAL A 466 -4.13 3.45 -15.76
CA VAL A 466 -3.49 4.62 -15.16
C VAL A 466 -2.56 4.16 -14.05
N ASN A 467 -1.36 4.72 -13.98
CA ASN A 467 -0.51 4.59 -12.81
C ASN A 467 -0.32 5.97 -12.19
N TRP A 468 -0.67 6.09 -10.91
CA TRP A 468 -0.61 7.34 -10.17
C TRP A 468 0.70 7.47 -9.41
N ASN A 469 1.28 8.65 -9.43
CA ASN A 469 2.49 8.96 -8.70
C ASN A 469 2.26 8.77 -7.18
N PRO A 470 3.00 7.87 -6.51
CA PRO A 470 2.82 7.64 -5.08
C PRO A 470 3.15 8.87 -4.23
N SER A 471 3.94 9.82 -4.74
CA SER A 471 4.25 11.08 -4.03
C SER A 471 3.04 12.00 -3.84
N LEU A 472 1.88 11.66 -4.42
CA LEU A 472 0.59 12.27 -4.11
C LEU A 472 0.21 12.10 -2.62
N PHE A 473 0.79 11.11 -1.95
CA PHE A 473 0.45 10.73 -0.58
C PHE A 473 1.67 10.88 0.34
N PRO A 474 1.63 11.78 1.34
CA PRO A 474 2.69 11.93 2.32
C PRO A 474 2.81 10.73 3.28
N PHE A 475 1.73 9.97 3.50
CA PHE A 475 1.74 8.82 4.40
C PHE A 475 1.50 7.54 3.61
N THR A 476 2.42 6.58 3.73
CA THR A 476 2.24 5.24 3.16
C THR A 476 2.76 4.18 4.12
N TYR A 477 2.10 3.02 4.11
CA TYR A 477 2.54 1.85 4.86
C TYR A 477 2.05 0.60 4.14
N GLY A 478 2.91 -0.41 4.07
CA GLY A 478 2.60 -1.70 3.45
C GLY A 478 3.04 -2.85 4.33
N LEU A 479 2.28 -3.94 4.29
CA LEU A 479 2.63 -5.20 4.94
C LEU A 479 2.51 -6.36 3.95
N HIS A 480 3.31 -7.40 4.17
CA HIS A 480 3.30 -8.64 3.39
C HIS A 480 2.72 -9.76 4.26
N ALA A 481 1.78 -10.52 3.72
CA ALA A 481 1.08 -11.57 4.45
C ALA A 481 0.78 -12.78 3.56
N ALA A 482 0.52 -13.91 4.23
CA ALA A 482 0.03 -15.13 3.61
C ALA A 482 -1.39 -15.41 4.10
N TRP A 483 -2.22 -15.92 3.19
CA TRP A 483 -3.55 -16.43 3.49
C TRP A 483 -3.61 -17.90 3.08
N ASN A 484 -3.62 -18.78 4.06
CA ASN A 484 -3.63 -20.23 3.86
C ASN A 484 -4.96 -20.71 3.27
N SER A 485 -4.90 -21.59 2.27
CA SER A 485 -6.07 -22.20 1.61
C SER A 485 -7.00 -22.94 2.56
N CYS A 486 -6.48 -23.51 3.65
CA CYS A 486 -7.28 -24.28 4.61
C CYS A 486 -8.11 -23.40 5.56
N ASN A 487 -8.02 -22.06 5.48
CA ASN A 487 -8.68 -21.15 6.41
C ASN A 487 -10.03 -20.64 5.89
N GLY A 488 -11.09 -21.03 6.59
CA GLY A 488 -12.45 -20.54 6.36
C GLY A 488 -13.19 -21.24 5.21
N PRO A 489 -14.41 -20.79 4.89
CA PRO A 489 -15.18 -21.37 3.80
C PRO A 489 -14.54 -21.05 2.44
N VAL A 490 -14.71 -21.96 1.48
CA VAL A 490 -14.26 -21.80 0.07
C VAL A 490 -14.88 -20.55 -0.55
N LYS A 491 -16.13 -20.22 -0.21
CA LYS A 491 -16.81 -19.01 -0.67
C LYS A 491 -17.06 -18.06 0.49
N ASP A 492 -16.68 -16.80 0.29
CA ASP A 492 -16.89 -15.72 1.27
C ASP A 492 -18.36 -15.32 1.45
N LEU A 493 -19.29 -15.93 0.69
CA LEU A 493 -20.73 -15.64 0.72
C LEU A 493 -21.35 -15.83 2.12
N TYR A 494 -20.86 -16.80 2.89
CA TYR A 494 -21.45 -17.18 4.16
C TYR A 494 -20.78 -16.49 5.36
N SER A 495 -19.45 -16.40 5.35
CA SER A 495 -18.67 -15.82 6.43
C SER A 495 -17.33 -15.33 5.91
N VAL A 496 -16.87 -14.21 6.46
CA VAL A 496 -15.53 -13.63 6.24
C VAL A 496 -14.71 -13.62 7.52
N ALA A 497 -15.17 -14.30 8.57
CA ALA A 497 -14.54 -14.31 9.89
C ALA A 497 -13.10 -14.85 9.89
N ASP A 498 -12.82 -15.79 9.00
CA ASP A 498 -11.50 -16.45 8.86
C ASP A 498 -10.62 -15.78 7.79
N ASN A 499 -11.16 -14.76 7.10
CA ASN A 499 -10.38 -13.97 6.16
C ASN A 499 -9.37 -13.09 6.91
N PRO A 500 -8.25 -12.71 6.28
CA PRO A 500 -7.36 -11.71 6.84
C PRO A 500 -8.07 -10.37 6.99
N GLN A 501 -8.05 -9.81 8.21
CA GLN A 501 -8.67 -8.52 8.50
C GLN A 501 -7.71 -7.56 9.18
N TYR A 502 -7.84 -6.28 8.83
CA TYR A 502 -6.96 -5.22 9.30
C TYR A 502 -7.79 -4.03 9.80
N SER A 503 -7.37 -3.45 10.92
CA SER A 503 -7.91 -2.20 11.43
C SER A 503 -7.12 -1.06 10.81
N LEU A 504 -7.82 -0.14 10.17
CA LEU A 504 -7.27 1.09 9.60
C LEU A 504 -7.84 2.27 10.39
N GLU A 505 -6.99 2.96 11.14
CA GLU A 505 -7.35 4.14 11.93
C GLU A 505 -6.76 5.39 11.25
N VAL A 506 -7.61 6.28 10.76
CA VAL A 506 -7.21 7.49 10.02
C VAL A 506 -7.46 8.73 10.89
N PHE A 507 -6.42 9.54 11.08
CA PHE A 507 -6.48 10.77 11.84
C PHE A 507 -6.78 11.95 10.91
N ASN A 508 -8.06 12.18 10.66
CA ASN A 508 -8.49 13.10 9.62
C ASN A 508 -8.78 14.51 10.16
N LYS A 509 -8.09 15.52 9.62
CA LYS A 509 -8.31 16.94 10.01
C LYS A 509 -9.21 17.70 9.03
N THR A 510 -9.16 17.36 7.76
CA THR A 510 -9.90 18.00 6.66
C THR A 510 -10.40 16.93 5.69
N THR A 511 -10.64 17.23 4.42
CA THR A 511 -10.92 16.17 3.44
C THR A 511 -9.63 15.40 3.12
N SER A 512 -9.66 14.07 3.27
CA SER A 512 -8.51 13.21 2.96
C SER A 512 -8.81 12.15 1.92
N ALA A 513 -7.82 11.88 1.08
CA ALA A 513 -7.81 10.72 0.19
C ALA A 513 -7.08 9.57 0.87
N VAL A 514 -7.68 8.38 0.85
CA VAL A 514 -7.10 7.13 1.39
C VAL A 514 -7.25 6.06 0.33
N TRP A 515 -6.14 5.55 -0.18
CA TRP A 515 -6.11 4.54 -1.23
C TRP A 515 -5.50 3.25 -0.68
N ILE A 516 -6.18 2.14 -0.92
CA ILE A 516 -5.81 0.81 -0.42
C ILE A 516 -5.51 -0.07 -1.63
N LEU A 517 -4.24 -0.43 -1.78
CA LEU A 517 -3.76 -1.30 -2.85
C LEU A 517 -3.49 -2.70 -2.28
N LEU A 518 -4.26 -3.67 -2.77
CA LEU A 518 -3.99 -5.09 -2.57
C LEU A 518 -3.22 -5.61 -3.79
N THR A 519 -2.04 -6.16 -3.54
CA THR A 519 -1.19 -6.79 -4.57
C THR A 519 -1.02 -8.27 -4.23
N ARG A 520 -1.64 -9.16 -5.01
CA ARG A 520 -1.36 -10.59 -4.94
C ARG A 520 0.04 -10.85 -5.48
N HIS A 521 0.80 -11.67 -4.77
CA HIS A 521 2.12 -12.09 -5.22
C HIS A 521 1.97 -13.20 -6.24
N ILE A 522 2.77 -13.12 -7.29
CA ILE A 522 2.76 -14.05 -8.40
C ILE A 522 4.03 -14.88 -8.31
N THR A 523 3.85 -16.21 -8.39
CA THR A 523 4.95 -17.19 -8.30
C THR A 523 4.97 -18.15 -9.48
N ASP A 524 3.86 -18.27 -10.21
CA ASP A 524 3.73 -19.07 -11.43
C ASP A 524 3.12 -18.24 -12.57
N ILE A 525 3.57 -18.45 -13.80
CA ILE A 525 3.06 -17.84 -15.02
C ILE A 525 1.63 -18.30 -15.34
N SER A 526 1.22 -19.51 -14.93
CA SER A 526 -0.16 -19.98 -15.12
C SER A 526 -1.17 -19.06 -14.44
N ASP A 527 -0.75 -18.38 -13.37
CA ASP A 527 -1.55 -17.37 -12.67
C ASP A 527 -1.85 -16.13 -13.50
N PHE A 528 -1.13 -15.90 -14.62
CA PHE A 528 -1.45 -14.85 -15.58
C PHE A 528 -2.30 -15.36 -16.74
N ALA A 529 -2.09 -16.61 -17.16
CA ALA A 529 -2.74 -17.18 -18.34
C ALA A 529 -4.20 -17.61 -18.10
N ASP A 530 -4.46 -18.32 -16.99
CA ASP A 530 -5.77 -18.90 -16.69
C ASP A 530 -6.46 -18.23 -15.49
N ASN A 531 -5.86 -17.17 -14.94
CA ASN A 531 -6.04 -16.68 -13.56
C ASN A 531 -7.45 -16.94 -12.96
N LYS A 532 -7.54 -17.98 -12.13
CA LYS A 532 -8.77 -18.37 -11.43
C LYS A 532 -8.96 -17.65 -10.10
N GLU A 533 -7.94 -16.93 -9.64
CA GLU A 533 -7.94 -16.28 -8.34
C GLU A 533 -8.42 -14.83 -8.48
N TYR A 534 -9.65 -14.58 -8.01
CA TYR A 534 -10.26 -13.26 -7.99
C TYR A 534 -10.19 -12.66 -6.59
N ILE A 535 -9.49 -11.54 -6.44
CA ILE A 535 -9.25 -10.88 -5.14
C ILE A 535 -9.98 -9.54 -5.04
N THR A 536 -10.26 -9.10 -3.80
CA THR A 536 -10.77 -7.76 -3.49
C THR A 536 -10.44 -7.38 -2.04
N VAL A 537 -10.64 -6.11 -1.69
CA VAL A 537 -10.68 -5.63 -0.31
C VAL A 537 -12.05 -5.04 -0.03
N MET A 538 -12.76 -5.61 0.93
CA MET A 538 -13.99 -5.04 1.47
C MET A 538 -13.65 -4.06 2.59
N VAL A 539 -14.31 -2.92 2.63
CA VAL A 539 -14.06 -1.86 3.63
C VAL A 539 -15.33 -1.60 4.44
N TYR A 540 -15.22 -1.64 5.76
CA TYR A 540 -16.32 -1.40 6.70
C TYR A 540 -15.97 -0.25 7.64
N LYS A 541 -16.95 0.59 8.00
CA LYS A 541 -16.79 1.63 9.02
C LYS A 541 -17.04 1.05 10.42
N SER A 542 -16.04 0.40 11.01
CA SER A 542 -16.18 -0.30 12.31
C SER A 542 -14.87 -0.32 13.12
N GLY A 543 -13.77 -0.77 12.50
CA GLY A 543 -12.50 -1.01 13.20
C GLY A 543 -12.46 -2.32 14.01
N LYS A 544 -13.56 -3.08 14.06
CA LYS A 544 -13.70 -4.37 14.75
C LYS A 544 -13.75 -5.53 13.75
N LYS A 545 -13.57 -6.75 14.24
CA LYS A 545 -13.65 -7.97 13.43
C LYS A 545 -15.05 -8.13 12.80
N ILE A 546 -15.09 -8.44 11.51
CA ILE A 546 -16.30 -8.69 10.72
C ILE A 546 -16.50 -10.20 10.58
N TYR A 547 -17.72 -10.67 10.81
CA TYR A 547 -18.05 -12.09 10.65
C TYR A 547 -18.91 -12.30 9.41
N ILE A 548 -19.94 -11.46 9.25
CA ILE A 548 -20.89 -11.51 8.14
C ILE A 548 -20.43 -10.52 7.07
N PRO A 549 -20.29 -10.93 5.80
CA PRO A 549 -19.92 -10.00 4.74
C PRO A 549 -20.91 -8.84 4.57
N VAL A 550 -22.19 -9.04 4.90
CA VAL A 550 -23.27 -8.07 4.70
C VAL A 550 -23.72 -7.33 5.97
N ASP A 551 -23.20 -7.70 7.14
CA ASP A 551 -23.55 -7.08 8.41
C ASP A 551 -22.30 -6.83 9.31
N PRO A 552 -21.88 -5.56 9.48
CA PRO A 552 -22.51 -4.36 8.92
C PRO A 552 -22.37 -4.29 7.40
N LYS A 553 -23.21 -3.53 6.71
CA LYS A 553 -23.08 -3.33 5.25
C LYS A 553 -21.69 -2.72 4.94
N PRO A 554 -20.93 -3.26 3.99
CA PRO A 554 -19.65 -2.68 3.60
C PRO A 554 -19.85 -1.28 3.01
N LEU A 555 -18.93 -0.38 3.33
CA LEU A 555 -18.83 0.93 2.69
C LEU A 555 -18.36 0.76 1.24
N TYR A 556 -17.41 -0.15 1.03
CA TYR A 556 -16.93 -0.57 -0.29
C TYR A 556 -16.88 -2.10 -0.32
N GLU A 557 -17.70 -2.72 -1.15
CA GLU A 557 -17.70 -4.19 -1.32
C GLU A 557 -16.56 -4.64 -2.23
N GLY A 558 -16.22 -3.80 -3.22
CA GLY A 558 -15.16 -4.02 -4.18
C GLY A 558 -15.48 -5.10 -5.22
N VAL A 559 -15.13 -4.83 -6.48
CA VAL A 559 -15.27 -5.81 -7.55
C VAL A 559 -14.15 -6.83 -7.43
N ARG A 560 -14.51 -8.12 -7.36
CA ARG A 560 -13.55 -9.22 -7.42
C ARG A 560 -12.94 -9.28 -8.81
N ILE A 561 -11.62 -9.10 -8.89
CA ILE A 561 -10.90 -9.06 -10.17
C ILE A 561 -9.78 -10.10 -10.19
N ASN A 562 -9.53 -10.65 -11.38
CA ASN A 562 -8.42 -11.55 -11.66
C ASN A 562 -7.15 -10.78 -12.11
N SER A 563 -7.03 -9.52 -11.72
CA SER A 563 -5.77 -8.77 -11.82
C SER A 563 -4.97 -8.99 -10.54
N PRO A 564 -3.62 -9.05 -10.60
CA PRO A 564 -2.80 -9.11 -9.39
C PRO A 564 -2.95 -7.87 -8.50
N HIS A 565 -3.41 -6.74 -9.04
CA HIS A 565 -3.59 -5.49 -8.32
C HIS A 565 -5.06 -5.09 -8.25
N TYR A 566 -5.56 -4.89 -7.03
CA TYR A 566 -6.86 -4.30 -6.72
C TYR A 566 -6.67 -2.99 -5.93
N LEU A 567 -7.25 -1.90 -6.43
CA LEU A 567 -7.18 -0.58 -5.82
C LEU A 567 -8.57 -0.15 -5.34
N CYS A 568 -8.69 0.17 -4.05
CA CYS A 568 -9.85 0.86 -3.48
C CYS A 568 -9.47 2.31 -3.20
N GLN A 569 -10.24 3.27 -3.74
CA GLN A 569 -10.05 4.69 -3.53
C GLN A 569 -11.16 5.24 -2.64
N MET A 570 -10.79 5.78 -1.49
CA MET A 570 -11.70 6.38 -0.53
C MET A 570 -11.45 7.89 -0.43
N VAL A 571 -12.52 8.66 -0.25
CA VAL A 571 -12.47 10.07 0.13
C VAL A 571 -13.21 10.21 1.45
N ILE A 572 -12.49 10.71 2.47
CA ILE A 572 -12.99 10.88 3.82
C ILE A 572 -13.20 12.37 4.08
N THR A 573 -14.44 12.77 4.32
CA THR A 573 -14.83 14.16 4.62
C THR A 573 -15.05 14.42 6.11
N GLU A 574 -15.37 13.38 6.88
CA GLU A 574 -15.60 13.46 8.32
C GLU A 574 -14.29 13.73 9.08
N GLN A 575 -14.31 14.70 9.99
CA GLN A 575 -13.16 15.02 10.83
C GLN A 575 -13.07 14.11 12.06
N GLY A 576 -11.86 13.96 12.59
CA GLY A 576 -11.58 13.17 13.78
C GLY A 576 -10.86 11.85 13.47
N THR A 577 -10.85 10.97 14.47
CA THR A 577 -10.20 9.66 14.36
C THR A 577 -11.22 8.63 13.92
N LEU A 578 -11.10 8.16 12.68
CA LEU A 578 -12.06 7.25 12.06
C LEU A 578 -11.46 5.86 11.94
N LYS A 579 -12.24 4.83 12.30
CA LYS A 579 -11.80 3.44 12.29
C LYS A 579 -12.54 2.65 11.22
N TYR A 580 -11.77 1.97 10.39
CA TYR A 580 -12.24 1.10 9.33
C TYR A 580 -11.72 -0.32 9.54
N THR A 581 -12.47 -1.30 9.06
CA THR A 581 -12.03 -2.69 8.94
C THR A 581 -11.85 -3.02 7.48
N LEU A 582 -10.64 -3.45 7.11
CA LEU A 582 -10.30 -3.96 5.79
C LEU A 582 -10.35 -5.49 5.84
N VAL A 583 -11.17 -6.09 4.98
CA VAL A 583 -11.26 -7.55 4.84
C VAL A 583 -10.72 -7.93 3.48
N VAL A 584 -9.62 -8.68 3.45
CA VAL A 584 -9.12 -9.28 2.21
C VAL A 584 -10.05 -10.43 1.85
N ALA A 585 -10.59 -10.42 0.64
CA ALA A 585 -11.59 -11.38 0.21
C ALA A 585 -11.24 -11.97 -1.16
N GLN A 586 -11.75 -13.17 -1.42
CA GLN A 586 -11.60 -13.84 -2.71
C GLN A 586 -12.92 -14.45 -3.18
N TYR A 587 -13.00 -14.87 -4.45
CA TYR A 587 -14.20 -15.53 -4.96
C TYR A 587 -14.29 -16.99 -4.50
N GLU A 588 -13.25 -17.79 -4.78
CA GLU A 588 -13.14 -19.19 -4.38
C GLU A 588 -11.75 -19.47 -3.82
N LYS A 589 -11.66 -19.92 -2.55
CA LYS A 589 -10.38 -20.24 -1.90
C LYS A 589 -9.91 -21.62 -2.33
N MET A 590 -9.01 -21.67 -3.30
CA MET A 590 -8.43 -22.94 -3.77
C MET A 590 -6.99 -23.10 -3.30
N ASN A 591 -6.22 -22.01 -3.27
CA ASN A 591 -4.78 -22.03 -3.01
C ASN A 591 -4.38 -21.06 -1.90
N THR A 592 -3.22 -21.32 -1.28
CA THR A 592 -2.61 -20.36 -0.38
C THR A 592 -2.17 -19.16 -1.20
N ILE A 593 -2.65 -17.97 -0.85
CA ILE A 593 -2.26 -16.74 -1.54
C ILE A 593 -1.29 -15.93 -0.68
N TYR A 594 -0.28 -15.38 -1.32
CA TYR A 594 0.63 -14.40 -0.72
C TYR A 594 0.28 -13.03 -1.28
N TYR A 595 0.36 -11.98 -0.46
CA TYR A 595 -0.03 -10.66 -0.90
C TYR A 595 0.67 -9.55 -0.11
N THR A 596 0.62 -8.35 -0.69
CA THR A 596 0.95 -7.08 -0.05
C THR A 596 -0.31 -6.25 0.08
N LEU A 597 -0.59 -5.73 1.28
CA LEU A 597 -1.62 -4.72 1.51
C LEU A 597 -0.94 -3.40 1.81
N ARG A 598 -1.09 -2.42 0.94
CA ARG A 598 -0.47 -1.09 1.06
C ARG A 598 -1.52 -0.01 1.09
N VAL A 599 -1.38 0.92 2.05
CA VAL A 599 -2.24 2.10 2.18
C VAL A 599 -1.44 3.34 1.84
N PHE A 600 -2.07 4.24 1.09
CA PHE A 600 -1.57 5.57 0.76
C PHE A 600 -2.59 6.59 1.27
N SER A 601 -2.17 7.62 2.00
CA SER A 601 -3.08 8.60 2.56
C SER A 601 -2.50 10.02 2.59
N SER A 602 -3.39 10.99 2.41
CA SER A 602 -3.12 12.41 2.66
C SER A 602 -3.12 12.77 4.15
N SER A 603 -3.64 11.89 5.01
CA SER A 603 -3.62 12.05 6.47
C SER A 603 -2.86 10.92 7.13
N GLN A 604 -2.37 11.18 8.34
CA GLN A 604 -1.70 10.16 9.13
C GLN A 604 -2.70 9.03 9.44
N PHE A 605 -2.21 7.79 9.45
CA PHE A 605 -3.02 6.63 9.78
C PHE A 605 -2.20 5.56 10.48
N THR A 606 -2.88 4.58 11.07
CA THR A 606 -2.28 3.31 11.48
C THR A 606 -3.01 2.14 10.84
N LEU A 607 -2.25 1.13 10.41
CA LEU A 607 -2.77 -0.11 9.86
C LEU A 607 -2.24 -1.27 10.68
N ARG A 608 -3.12 -2.11 11.23
CA ARG A 608 -2.74 -3.24 12.07
C ARG A 608 -3.62 -4.46 11.80
N PRO A 609 -3.08 -5.69 11.84
CA PRO A 609 -3.91 -6.89 11.82
C PRO A 609 -4.92 -6.88 12.99
N ILE A 610 -6.17 -7.26 12.73
CA ILE A 610 -7.18 -7.41 13.80
C ILE A 610 -6.87 -8.70 14.56
N LYS A 611 -6.46 -8.57 15.82
CA LYS A 611 -6.27 -9.71 16.71
C LYS A 611 -7.62 -10.28 17.12
N THR A 612 -7.71 -11.60 17.22
CA THR A 612 -8.88 -12.26 17.80
C THR A 612 -8.93 -11.96 19.29
N GLN A 613 -10.10 -11.55 19.78
CA GLN A 613 -10.33 -11.29 21.19
C GLN A 613 -10.60 -12.59 21.99
N TYR A 614 -10.75 -13.71 21.29
CA TYR A 614 -10.96 -15.04 21.87
C TYR A 614 -9.64 -15.81 21.92
N ASN A 615 -9.14 -16.01 23.13
CA ASN A 615 -7.86 -16.66 23.39
C ASN A 615 -8.00 -18.17 23.56
N VAL A 616 -9.20 -18.62 23.96
CA VAL A 616 -9.49 -20.03 24.26
C VAL A 616 -10.51 -20.54 23.25
N LYS A 617 -10.25 -21.69 22.65
CA LYS A 617 -11.12 -22.31 21.63
C LYS A 617 -11.32 -23.78 21.93
N LYS A 618 -12.57 -24.24 21.89
CA LYS A 618 -12.92 -25.66 21.98
C LYS A 618 -13.90 -26.02 20.87
N THR A 619 -13.63 -27.14 20.22
CA THR A 619 -14.50 -27.69 19.17
C THR A 619 -15.04 -29.02 19.65
N VAL A 620 -16.36 -29.19 19.54
CA VAL A 620 -17.07 -30.42 19.86
C VAL A 620 -17.84 -30.87 18.62
N THR A 621 -17.82 -32.16 18.34
CA THR A 621 -18.61 -32.78 17.28
C THR A 621 -19.81 -33.52 17.88
N GLY A 622 -20.97 -33.42 17.26
CA GLY A 622 -22.17 -34.15 17.66
C GLY A 622 -23.00 -34.59 16.45
N GLU A 623 -24.17 -35.18 16.71
CA GLU A 623 -25.13 -35.57 15.68
C GLU A 623 -26.58 -35.36 16.14
N TRP A 624 -27.47 -35.02 15.21
CA TRP A 624 -28.92 -35.16 15.36
C TRP A 624 -29.32 -36.53 14.86
N LYS A 625 -29.85 -37.39 15.74
CA LYS A 625 -30.21 -38.76 15.38
C LYS A 625 -31.38 -39.28 16.20
N GLY A 626 -32.35 -39.88 15.53
CA GLY A 626 -33.55 -40.44 16.14
C GLY A 626 -34.25 -39.42 17.04
N ARG A 627 -34.31 -39.70 18.34
CA ARG A 627 -34.99 -38.83 19.31
C ARG A 627 -34.33 -37.46 19.45
N THR A 628 -33.03 -37.32 19.21
CA THR A 628 -32.33 -36.03 19.33
C THR A 628 -32.47 -35.13 18.10
N ALA A 629 -33.15 -35.56 17.04
CA ALA A 629 -33.50 -34.75 15.87
C ALA A 629 -34.86 -34.04 16.07
N GLY A 630 -34.92 -33.18 17.09
CA GLY A 630 -36.14 -32.64 17.66
C GLY A 630 -36.86 -31.53 16.88
N GLY A 631 -36.24 -30.91 15.88
CA GLY A 631 -36.86 -29.84 15.07
C GLY A 631 -36.50 -28.41 15.51
N CYS A 632 -37.31 -27.39 15.16
CA CYS A 632 -37.11 -25.94 15.45
C CYS A 632 -38.06 -25.34 16.50
N GLY A 633 -38.85 -26.18 17.19
CA GLY A 633 -39.76 -25.72 18.26
C GLY A 633 -41.01 -25.01 17.77
N ASN A 634 -41.23 -24.93 16.45
CA ASN A 634 -42.44 -24.42 15.83
C ASN A 634 -43.25 -25.55 15.15
N GLY A 635 -44.54 -25.29 14.94
CA GLY A 635 -45.46 -26.21 14.27
C GLY A 635 -45.42 -27.65 14.84
N PRO A 636 -45.27 -28.68 14.00
CA PRO A 636 -45.31 -30.09 14.42
C PRO A 636 -44.09 -30.54 15.25
N SER A 637 -43.04 -29.72 15.35
CA SER A 637 -41.81 -30.05 16.11
C SER A 637 -41.84 -29.59 17.57
N ARG A 638 -42.95 -29.00 18.03
CA ARG A 638 -43.05 -28.34 19.34
C ARG A 638 -42.83 -29.30 20.52
N GLU A 639 -43.24 -30.55 20.37
CA GLU A 639 -43.11 -31.58 21.41
C GLU A 639 -41.74 -32.27 21.38
N SER A 640 -41.20 -32.51 20.18
CA SER A 640 -39.90 -33.15 19.98
C SER A 640 -38.71 -32.21 20.18
N TRP A 641 -38.92 -30.89 20.12
CA TRP A 641 -37.88 -29.85 20.26
C TRP A 641 -37.03 -30.01 21.52
N ASN A 642 -37.63 -30.44 22.63
CA ASN A 642 -36.93 -30.62 23.90
C ASN A 642 -35.87 -31.72 23.88
N ASN A 643 -35.88 -32.58 22.86
CA ASN A 643 -34.94 -33.70 22.76
C ASN A 643 -33.62 -33.34 22.05
N ASN A 644 -33.52 -32.15 21.43
CA ASN A 644 -32.32 -31.70 20.74
C ASN A 644 -31.08 -31.66 21.69
N PRO A 645 -29.85 -31.81 21.16
CA PRO A 645 -28.63 -31.82 21.96
C PRO A 645 -28.44 -30.56 22.79
N LEU A 646 -27.99 -30.73 24.04
CA LEU A 646 -27.81 -29.66 25.00
C LEU A 646 -26.36 -29.61 25.49
N TYR A 647 -25.74 -28.44 25.40
CA TYR A 647 -24.39 -28.19 25.89
C TYR A 647 -24.41 -27.09 26.94
N GLU A 648 -23.65 -27.32 28.00
CA GLU A 648 -23.35 -26.35 29.04
C GLU A 648 -21.94 -25.80 28.85
N ILE A 649 -21.82 -24.47 28.84
CA ILE A 649 -20.56 -23.74 28.79
C ILE A 649 -20.39 -23.03 30.13
N ASN A 650 -19.28 -23.32 30.82
CA ASN A 650 -18.91 -22.74 32.11
C ASN A 650 -17.69 -21.84 31.93
N LEU A 651 -17.88 -20.52 32.02
CA LEU A 651 -16.78 -19.56 31.98
C LEU A 651 -15.99 -19.63 33.29
N GLY A 652 -14.65 -19.68 33.20
CA GLY A 652 -13.74 -19.76 34.35
C GLY A 652 -13.44 -18.42 35.01
N GLU A 653 -13.87 -17.32 34.40
CA GLU A 653 -13.79 -15.97 34.97
C GLU A 653 -15.17 -15.32 34.95
N SER A 654 -15.51 -14.61 36.03
CA SER A 654 -16.75 -13.82 36.12
C SER A 654 -16.46 -12.33 35.85
N SER A 655 -16.54 -11.93 34.58
CA SER A 655 -16.29 -10.56 34.13
C SER A 655 -17.32 -10.09 33.10
N ASP A 656 -17.79 -8.85 33.28
CA ASP A 656 -18.64 -8.12 32.33
C ASP A 656 -17.98 -7.98 30.96
N GLN A 657 -16.66 -8.14 30.88
CA GLN A 657 -15.92 -8.01 29.64
C GLN A 657 -15.71 -9.33 28.92
N ASN A 658 -16.26 -10.43 29.43
CA ASN A 658 -16.16 -11.71 28.75
C ASN A 658 -16.84 -11.65 27.37
N LEU A 659 -16.19 -12.25 26.40
CA LEU A 659 -16.68 -12.35 25.03
C LEU A 659 -16.79 -13.82 24.68
N LEU A 660 -17.93 -14.20 24.11
CA LEU A 660 -18.17 -15.56 23.64
C LEU A 660 -18.58 -15.53 22.17
N LEU A 661 -17.89 -16.30 21.34
CA LEU A 661 -18.24 -16.57 19.95
C LEU A 661 -18.59 -18.05 19.84
N ILE A 662 -19.78 -18.34 19.36
CA ILE A 662 -20.24 -19.70 19.12
C ILE A 662 -20.54 -19.84 17.63
N ASP A 663 -19.87 -20.79 16.99
CA ASP A 663 -19.98 -21.16 15.59
C ASP A 663 -20.52 -22.59 15.51
N LEU A 664 -21.70 -22.75 14.91
CA LEU A 664 -22.36 -24.02 14.71
C LEU A 664 -22.47 -24.30 13.22
N LYS A 665 -21.88 -25.42 12.80
CA LYS A 665 -21.87 -25.89 11.41
C LYS A 665 -22.61 -27.20 11.29
N GLY A 666 -23.48 -27.29 10.30
CA GLY A 666 -24.16 -28.53 9.91
C GLY A 666 -24.14 -28.73 8.39
N PRO A 667 -24.70 -29.83 7.89
CA PRO A 667 -24.79 -30.11 6.46
C PRO A 667 -25.60 -29.04 5.73
N LYS A 668 -25.27 -28.78 4.46
CA LYS A 668 -25.91 -27.75 3.62
C LYS A 668 -27.39 -28.01 3.37
N GLU A 669 -27.81 -29.26 3.51
CA GLU A 669 -29.16 -29.74 3.29
C GLU A 669 -30.13 -29.31 4.39
N TYR A 670 -29.63 -28.74 5.50
CA TYR A 670 -30.43 -28.42 6.68
C TYR A 670 -30.20 -26.98 7.15
N SER A 671 -31.27 -26.36 7.66
CA SER A 671 -31.19 -25.03 8.28
C SER A 671 -30.87 -25.16 9.76
N VAL A 672 -29.63 -24.87 10.14
CA VAL A 672 -29.16 -24.94 11.54
C VAL A 672 -29.39 -23.61 12.26
N GLY A 673 -29.36 -23.67 13.59
CA GLY A 673 -29.57 -22.56 14.51
C GLY A 673 -29.29 -23.02 15.93
N PHE A 674 -29.25 -22.11 16.90
CA PHE A 674 -29.22 -22.49 18.30
C PHE A 674 -29.81 -21.35 19.14
N GLU A 675 -30.38 -21.69 20.27
CA GLU A 675 -30.74 -20.75 21.32
C GLU A 675 -29.69 -20.81 22.44
N MET A 676 -29.56 -19.73 23.19
CA MET A 676 -28.63 -19.67 24.32
C MET A 676 -29.37 -19.12 25.51
N ARG A 677 -29.31 -19.83 26.64
CA ARG A 677 -29.91 -19.38 27.91
C ARG A 677 -28.88 -19.38 29.03
N GLN A 678 -28.98 -18.37 29.88
CA GLN A 678 -28.21 -18.29 31.12
C GLN A 678 -28.95 -19.11 32.19
N VAL A 679 -28.25 -20.06 32.80
CA VAL A 679 -28.84 -21.01 33.77
C VAL A 679 -28.39 -20.70 35.20
N SER A 680 -27.16 -20.20 35.37
CA SER A 680 -26.65 -19.75 36.67
C SER A 680 -25.98 -18.39 36.53
N SER A 681 -26.45 -17.38 37.27
CA SER A 681 -25.78 -16.10 37.43
C SER A 681 -26.27 -15.41 38.68
N ALA A 682 -25.36 -14.73 39.38
CA ALA A 682 -25.69 -13.91 40.55
C ALA A 682 -26.45 -12.62 40.19
N ARG A 683 -26.52 -12.24 38.90
CA ARG A 683 -27.32 -11.11 38.40
C ARG A 683 -28.19 -11.53 37.22
N ASN A 684 -29.44 -11.07 37.20
CA ASN A 684 -30.39 -11.29 36.10
C ASN A 684 -30.25 -10.19 35.04
N ILE A 685 -29.05 -10.01 34.49
CA ILE A 685 -28.77 -9.05 33.41
C ILE A 685 -28.70 -9.82 32.11
N ALA A 686 -29.54 -9.45 31.14
CA ALA A 686 -29.49 -10.03 29.81
C ALA A 686 -28.16 -9.68 29.13
N PHE A 687 -27.49 -10.67 28.55
CA PHE A 687 -26.33 -10.45 27.70
C PHE A 687 -26.73 -9.79 26.38
N ASP A 688 -25.86 -8.96 25.83
CA ASP A 688 -26.05 -8.44 24.47
C ASP A 688 -25.66 -9.52 23.45
N LYS A 689 -26.46 -9.69 22.41
CA LYS A 689 -26.20 -10.67 21.34
C LYS A 689 -26.18 -10.01 19.97
N LYS A 690 -25.24 -10.43 19.12
CA LYS A 690 -25.26 -10.18 17.67
C LYS A 690 -25.21 -11.51 16.95
N ASP A 691 -26.21 -11.76 16.09
CA ASP A 691 -26.43 -13.05 15.44
C ASP A 691 -26.52 -12.98 13.93
N SER A 692 -26.32 -14.12 13.26
CA SER A 692 -26.46 -14.24 11.81
C SER A 692 -27.92 -14.23 11.31
N GLY A 693 -28.90 -13.97 12.19
CA GLY A 693 -30.33 -14.19 11.95
C GLY A 693 -30.83 -15.52 12.52
N VAL A 694 -32.12 -15.78 12.33
CA VAL A 694 -32.84 -16.82 13.09
C VAL A 694 -32.47 -18.25 12.63
N PHE A 695 -32.19 -18.49 11.34
CA PHE A 695 -31.79 -19.80 10.79
C PHE A 695 -31.05 -19.64 9.45
N ARG A 696 -30.01 -20.46 9.18
CA ARG A 696 -29.31 -20.49 7.88
C ARG A 696 -28.96 -21.91 7.47
N TRP A 697 -28.97 -22.15 6.16
CA TRP A 697 -28.39 -23.35 5.55
C TRP A 697 -26.87 -23.30 5.77
N ASP A 698 -26.28 -24.41 6.26
CA ASP A 698 -24.84 -24.59 6.52
C ASP A 698 -24.32 -24.06 7.88
N ILE A 699 -24.14 -22.74 8.07
CA ILE A 699 -23.44 -22.16 9.23
C ILE A 699 -24.28 -21.08 9.92
N VAL A 700 -24.41 -21.18 11.26
CA VAL A 700 -24.90 -20.11 12.13
C VAL A 700 -23.84 -19.74 13.14
N PHE A 701 -23.56 -18.46 13.25
CA PHE A 701 -22.63 -17.92 14.24
C PHE A 701 -23.33 -16.85 15.08
N ARG A 702 -22.97 -16.80 16.36
CA ARG A 702 -23.49 -15.82 17.31
C ARG A 702 -22.37 -15.32 18.21
N THR A 703 -22.34 -14.01 18.40
CA THR A 703 -21.44 -13.34 19.35
C THR A 703 -22.24 -12.79 20.51
N TYR A 704 -21.74 -12.99 21.72
CA TYR A 704 -22.34 -12.52 22.96
C TYR A 704 -21.35 -11.65 23.74
N TYR A 705 -21.86 -10.59 24.35
CA TYR A 705 -21.11 -9.55 25.07
C TYR A 705 -21.76 -9.27 26.44
N ASN A 706 -21.02 -8.66 27.38
CA ASN A 706 -21.51 -8.07 28.64
C ASN A 706 -22.04 -9.07 29.71
N PHE A 707 -21.16 -9.89 30.33
CA PHE A 707 -21.56 -10.92 31.34
C PHE A 707 -21.36 -10.53 32.83
N PRO A 708 -22.40 -10.44 33.68
CA PRO A 708 -22.35 -9.89 35.05
C PRO A 708 -21.13 -10.20 35.97
N LYS A 709 -20.39 -9.17 36.44
CA LYS A 709 -19.50 -9.04 37.65
C LYS A 709 -20.18 -9.33 39.01
N TYR A 710 -19.41 -9.84 39.99
CA TYR A 710 -19.77 -10.07 41.42
C TYR A 710 -19.81 -8.81 42.32
N LEU A 711 -20.66 -8.85 43.35
CA LEU A 711 -20.53 -8.10 44.60
C LEU A 711 -20.74 -9.06 45.79
N PHE A 712 -19.86 -9.02 46.79
CA PHE A 712 -19.99 -9.78 48.04
C PHE A 712 -20.81 -8.96 49.04
N GLU A 713 -21.87 -9.55 49.61
CA GLU A 713 -22.11 -9.45 51.06
C GLU A 713 -23.02 -10.60 51.57
N ARG A 714 -22.69 -11.05 52.78
CA ARG A 714 -23.19 -12.22 53.55
C ARG A 714 -24.69 -12.14 53.89
N TYR A 715 -25.35 -13.30 54.03
CA TYR A 715 -25.69 -13.88 55.36
C TYR A 715 -26.16 -15.36 55.29
N CYS A 716 -25.51 -16.18 56.14
CA CYS A 716 -25.82 -17.49 56.75
C CYS A 716 -26.17 -18.76 55.94
N GLY A 717 -25.45 -19.84 56.28
CA GLY A 717 -26.02 -21.19 56.47
C GLY A 717 -25.37 -22.33 55.67
N ASP A 718 -24.34 -22.96 56.23
CA ASP A 718 -23.87 -24.34 55.98
C ASP A 718 -23.35 -24.75 54.58
N LEU A 719 -22.01 -24.82 54.52
CA LEU A 719 -21.16 -25.84 53.87
C LEU A 719 -21.70 -26.57 52.62
N THR A 720 -21.36 -26.06 51.45
CA THR A 720 -20.65 -26.82 50.41
C THR A 720 -19.79 -25.88 49.58
N TYR A 721 -18.49 -26.19 49.49
CA TYR A 721 -17.52 -25.48 48.67
C TYR A 721 -17.97 -25.45 47.20
N PHE A 722 -18.25 -24.27 46.67
CA PHE A 722 -18.11 -23.98 45.24
C PHE A 722 -17.28 -22.71 45.10
N GLY A 723 -16.12 -22.86 44.45
CA GLY A 723 -15.22 -21.77 44.07
C GLY A 723 -15.88 -20.77 43.09
N PRO A 724 -15.15 -19.73 42.66
CA PRO A 724 -15.75 -18.52 42.12
C PRO A 724 -16.45 -18.76 40.78
N GLY A 725 -17.73 -18.36 40.67
CA GLY A 725 -18.24 -17.66 39.50
C GLY A 725 -18.61 -18.42 38.23
N TYR A 726 -19.67 -19.24 38.27
CA TYR A 726 -20.18 -19.92 37.09
C TYR A 726 -21.29 -19.13 36.38
N ASN A 727 -21.03 -18.73 35.12
CA ASN A 727 -22.10 -18.52 34.14
C ASN A 727 -22.31 -19.82 33.38
N VAL A 728 -23.33 -20.60 33.75
CA VAL A 728 -23.77 -21.77 32.97
C VAL A 728 -24.58 -21.26 31.78
N ILE A 729 -24.11 -21.57 30.59
CA ILE A 729 -24.75 -21.19 29.33
C ILE A 729 -25.22 -22.47 28.64
N ALA A 730 -26.54 -22.64 28.52
CA ALA A 730 -27.15 -23.74 27.80
C ALA A 730 -27.35 -23.37 26.32
N LEU A 731 -26.72 -24.10 25.40
CA LEU A 731 -27.05 -24.06 23.98
C LEU A 731 -28.34 -24.84 23.75
N GLU A 732 -29.45 -24.14 23.83
CA GLU A 732 -30.75 -24.70 23.52
C GLU A 732 -30.90 -24.87 22.00
N LYS A 733 -30.51 -26.06 21.53
CA LYS A 733 -31.22 -26.80 20.49
C LYS A 733 -31.04 -26.32 19.05
N VAL A 734 -30.57 -27.24 18.24
CA VAL A 734 -30.32 -27.01 16.82
C VAL A 734 -31.42 -27.61 15.98
N PRO A 735 -32.10 -26.83 15.14
CA PRO A 735 -32.98 -27.43 14.16
C PRO A 735 -32.18 -28.04 13.03
N ALA A 736 -32.48 -29.29 12.75
CA ALA A 736 -32.83 -29.65 11.40
C ALA A 736 -34.38 -29.78 11.42
N GLY A 737 -35.10 -29.67 10.30
CA GLY A 737 -36.55 -29.96 10.27
C GLY A 737 -36.87 -31.28 10.98
N ALA A 738 -38.03 -31.43 11.62
CA ALA A 738 -38.32 -32.63 12.42
C ALA A 738 -38.01 -33.93 11.64
N GLY A 739 -37.15 -34.78 12.21
CA GLY A 739 -36.70 -36.04 11.58
C GLY A 739 -35.50 -35.92 10.61
N GLN A 740 -34.90 -34.74 10.47
CA GLN A 740 -33.65 -34.57 9.71
C GLN A 740 -32.44 -34.93 10.59
N GLU A 741 -31.69 -35.94 10.17
CA GLU A 741 -30.52 -36.45 10.87
C GLU A 741 -29.23 -35.96 10.20
N GLY A 742 -28.19 -35.70 10.99
CA GLY A 742 -26.91 -35.28 10.43
C GLY A 742 -25.88 -34.90 11.49
N PRO A 743 -24.58 -34.92 11.12
CA PRO A 743 -23.49 -34.51 12.02
C PRO A 743 -23.47 -32.99 12.20
N PHE A 744 -22.86 -32.51 13.28
CA PHE A 744 -22.59 -31.09 13.47
C PHE A 744 -21.28 -30.83 14.18
N ILE A 745 -20.77 -29.62 13.96
CA ILE A 745 -19.57 -29.11 14.60
C ILE A 745 -19.96 -27.86 15.38
N LEU A 746 -19.76 -27.91 16.70
CA LEU A 746 -19.94 -26.78 17.60
C LEU A 746 -18.57 -26.27 18.03
N LYS A 747 -18.23 -25.06 17.61
CA LYS A 747 -16.98 -24.38 17.98
C LYS A 747 -17.31 -23.21 18.90
N VAL A 748 -16.72 -23.21 20.08
CA VAL A 748 -16.84 -22.15 21.07
C VAL A 748 -15.49 -21.49 21.24
N GLU A 749 -15.46 -20.16 21.13
CA GLU A 749 -14.29 -19.34 21.40
C GLU A 749 -14.65 -18.32 22.49
N ALA A 750 -13.77 -18.15 23.49
CA ALA A 750 -13.98 -17.21 24.59
C ALA A 750 -12.75 -16.36 24.87
N SER A 751 -12.96 -15.17 25.44
CA SER A 751 -11.87 -14.31 25.92
C SER A 751 -11.20 -14.82 27.20
N CYS A 752 -11.85 -15.72 27.94
CA CYS A 752 -11.38 -16.37 29.16
C CYS A 752 -11.39 -17.90 29.03
N GLU A 753 -10.75 -18.59 29.98
CA GLU A 753 -10.85 -20.05 30.09
C GLU A 753 -12.30 -20.49 30.30
N PHE A 754 -12.69 -21.62 29.70
CA PHE A 754 -14.04 -22.16 29.87
C PHE A 754 -14.07 -23.68 29.74
N LEU A 755 -15.07 -24.32 30.34
CA LEU A 755 -15.39 -25.72 30.16
C LEU A 755 -16.65 -25.86 29.31
N ILE A 756 -16.70 -26.87 28.45
CA ILE A 756 -17.90 -27.24 27.71
C ILE A 756 -18.24 -28.70 28.00
N LYS A 757 -19.50 -28.97 28.37
CA LYS A 757 -19.99 -30.30 28.70
C LYS A 757 -21.28 -30.58 27.95
N LYS A 758 -21.40 -31.76 27.34
CA LYS A 758 -22.66 -32.24 26.80
C LYS A 758 -23.54 -32.74 27.95
N ILE A 759 -24.76 -32.21 28.04
CA ILE A 759 -25.76 -32.60 29.03
C ILE A 759 -26.78 -33.58 28.42
N GLN A 760 -27.13 -33.38 27.15
CA GLN A 760 -28.10 -34.20 26.41
C GLN A 760 -27.61 -34.47 24.99
#